data_AF-A0A2C9GN10-F1
#
_entry.id   AF-A0A2C9GN10-F1
#
_cell.length_a   1.000
_cell.length_b   1.000
_cell.length_c   1.000
_cell.angle_alpha   90.00
_cell.angle_beta   90.00
_cell.angle_gamma   90.00
#
_symmetry.space_group_name_H-M   'P 1'
#
loop_
_entity.id
_entity.type
_entity.pdbx_description
1 polymer ?
#
loop_
_entity_poly.entity_id
_entity_poly.type
_entity_poly.pdbx_seq_one_letter_code
_entity_poly.pdbx_strand_id
1 'polypeptide(L)'
;MSATSQNGTGAGGDQRRSSDFTEVQLKDIFQNAQSGARTVRGPTGILYDERFALHRCLWDTNYPECPERYLRVMERFTIGQLVDRCQFIAPRPATRAELLTKHTAEQIELLAQTHGSQDEPELERLSSHYDAIFIHPTSYETSVLAVGSTIQLVESVWSGTVQNGMAILRPPGHHAMTAEYNGYCFFNNVAIAAQHALDHLGTQKIMIVDWDVHHGQGTQRMFYSDPRVLYFSIHRYEHGTFWPNLRESDFDYVGTGKGEGYNFNVPLNKTGMTNGDYLAIWQQLLLPVATEFAPELIIVSAGYDSALGDEKGCMEITPAFYSHLLSPLLLMAQGRVAVVLEGGYCLESLAEGCALTLKTLLGDPAPRLTEALQPPSESMQASILNCIYSHRKYWKCLQLYELYDLEDYNNTNPQDNFHKVIKCYVPPEPPAQPGRYETRNCYPVQSADERARIQDRLARLHLATDLSFPPDRVCYVYDELMLEHRNSAEKWHPEQPERIAKIMQRLTGDYQLAQRMKRLPGRLATTEELCLVHGPEHVRLIGEVCQSSTMKQTADQYNSIYFHPSTDASARMATGSVLTVVEDVLEGRTRSGVCVVRPPGHHAEADTPHGFCIYNSIAVAARHAVKRYGLRRVLIVDWDVHHGNGTQHIFEQDPHVLYISVHRYDNGAFFPRSTDADYTVVGSGPGRGFNVNIPWNRKGMGDPEYVAAFHSVILPIAYEYEPELVLVSAGFDAAIGDPLGGCRVTPEAYGHFTQWLSVLAGGRLVLCLEGGYNVNSISHAMAMCTKALLGDPLPMLLPVSGTARTPPATHASCCETLWNVLSVQRLYWRSLCFNKKLPSSEPLLEETGSELIEALDNMTLSERGGTDKQQPQQTTSSTPSSSSAAKAASSGGEQAAGSSKQPSQTLTEFLEANLEALQNEEMFAVIPRRDCPHLKLLRPETAPEAIDTRTPCSDCSAEVENWICLLCFGVYCGRYVNEHMLRHGTEAADHPLALSFADLSVWCYGCDAYIDHPALHHYKSLVHQDKFHEPLVWSYGSDLVLDVVPGSSSGRKAGQD
;
A
#
# COMPACT_ATOMS: atom_id res chain seq x y z
N MET A 1 8.37 36.58 56.30
CA MET A 1 9.16 37.25 57.36
C MET A 1 10.55 37.55 56.79
N SER A 2 11.01 38.81 56.95
CA SER A 2 12.35 39.44 56.69
C SER A 2 13.26 38.86 55.58
N ALA A 3 13.59 39.53 54.46
CA ALA A 3 14.18 40.86 54.21
C ALA A 3 15.58 41.12 54.83
N THR A 4 16.43 41.81 54.04
CA THR A 4 17.76 42.47 54.29
C THR A 4 19.03 41.62 54.04
N SER A 5 20.14 42.10 53.44
CA SER A 5 20.58 43.43 52.95
C SER A 5 21.83 43.35 52.03
N GLN A 6 21.83 44.19 50.99
CA GLN A 6 22.88 45.04 50.38
C GLN A 6 24.41 44.87 50.60
N ASN A 7 25.10 44.99 49.45
CA ASN A 7 26.27 45.83 49.08
C ASN A 7 27.73 45.44 49.44
N GLY A 8 28.58 45.46 48.39
CA GLY A 8 30.04 45.61 48.51
C GLY A 8 30.87 45.37 47.24
N THR A 9 30.84 46.31 46.28
CA THR A 9 31.92 46.79 45.37
C THR A 9 33.13 45.92 44.95
N GLY A 10 33.44 45.92 43.63
CA GLY A 10 34.82 45.75 43.15
C GLY A 10 34.94 45.34 41.67
N ALA A 11 35.44 46.25 40.83
CA ALA A 11 35.64 46.12 39.39
C ALA A 11 36.82 45.20 39.00
N GLY A 12 36.82 44.68 37.76
CA GLY A 12 38.00 44.12 37.08
C GLY A 12 37.68 42.85 36.32
N GLY A 13 37.69 42.91 34.98
CA GLY A 13 37.12 41.89 34.11
C GLY A 13 37.85 40.56 34.02
N ASP A 14 37.12 39.55 33.56
CA ASP A 14 37.61 38.57 32.59
C ASP A 14 36.37 37.95 31.90
N GLN A 15 36.09 38.36 30.66
CA GLN A 15 35.09 37.69 29.81
C GLN A 15 35.68 36.34 29.38
N ARG A 16 35.52 35.31 30.21
CA ARG A 16 35.66 33.92 29.78
C ARG A 16 34.29 33.32 29.53
N ARG A 17 34.09 32.95 28.27
CA ARG A 17 32.97 32.19 27.69
C ARG A 17 32.41 31.16 28.68
N SER A 18 31.19 31.43 29.14
CA SER A 18 30.26 30.40 29.60
C SER A 18 29.93 29.53 28.39
N SER A 19 30.42 28.30 28.39
CA SER A 19 30.03 27.27 27.43
C SER A 19 28.53 27.02 27.52
N ASP A 20 27.82 27.25 26.42
CA ASP A 20 26.47 26.73 26.18
C ASP A 20 26.51 25.20 26.35
N PHE A 21 26.04 24.71 27.50
CA PHE A 21 25.48 23.38 27.57
C PHE A 21 24.12 23.46 26.88
N THR A 22 24.09 23.17 25.59
CA THR A 22 22.85 22.80 24.92
C THR A 22 22.23 21.62 25.69
N GLU A 23 21.04 21.82 26.26
CA GLU A 23 20.21 20.73 26.75
C GLU A 23 19.98 19.74 25.61
N VAL A 24 20.79 18.69 25.55
CA VAL A 24 20.45 17.51 24.78
C VAL A 24 19.28 16.87 25.53
N GLN A 25 18.04 17.16 25.12
CA GLN A 25 16.88 16.39 25.55
C GLN A 25 17.12 14.93 25.14
N LEU A 26 17.53 14.09 26.10
CA LEU A 26 17.54 12.63 25.96
C LEU A 26 16.09 12.19 25.73
N LYS A 27 15.75 11.91 24.46
CA LYS A 27 14.42 11.44 24.09
C LYS A 27 14.32 9.95 24.36
N ASP A 28 13.39 9.55 25.24
CA ASP A 28 13.08 8.15 25.48
C ASP A 28 12.47 7.53 24.20
N ILE A 29 13.17 6.55 23.62
CA ILE A 29 12.74 5.83 22.41
C ILE A 29 11.45 5.02 22.62
N PHE A 30 11.03 4.81 23.88
CA PHE A 30 9.81 4.09 24.24
C PHE A 30 8.65 5.02 24.63
N GLN A 31 8.84 6.35 24.58
CA GLN A 31 7.85 7.34 25.03
C GLN A 31 6.49 7.18 24.33
N ASN A 32 6.50 6.86 23.02
CA ASN A 32 5.27 6.69 22.25
C ASN A 32 4.51 5.41 22.68
N ALA A 33 5.21 4.28 22.82
CA ALA A 33 4.65 3.03 23.35
C ALA A 33 4.12 3.20 24.79
N GLN A 34 4.82 3.97 25.62
CA GLN A 34 4.40 4.28 26.99
C GLN A 34 3.15 5.17 27.03
N SER A 35 3.02 6.11 26.08
CA SER A 35 1.84 6.99 26.00
C SER A 35 0.55 6.21 25.78
N GLY A 36 0.62 5.09 25.05
CA GLY A 36 -0.51 4.18 24.83
C GLY A 36 -0.73 3.14 25.92
N ALA A 37 0.05 3.12 27.01
CA ALA A 37 0.02 2.03 27.97
C ALA A 37 -1.36 1.84 28.62
N ARG A 38 -2.02 2.94 28.97
CA ARG A 38 -3.34 2.95 29.64
C ARG A 38 -4.52 3.09 28.68
N THR A 39 -4.28 3.22 27.38
CA THR A 39 -5.35 3.38 26.39
C THR A 39 -6.04 2.04 26.19
N VAL A 40 -7.29 1.92 26.59
CA VAL A 40 -8.09 0.69 26.45
C VAL A 40 -9.21 0.96 25.45
N ARG A 41 -9.64 -0.09 24.73
CA ARG A 41 -10.80 0.00 23.83
C ARG A 41 -12.01 0.62 24.55
N GLY A 42 -12.49 1.75 24.03
CA GLY A 42 -13.71 2.41 24.50
C GLY A 42 -15.00 1.85 23.88
N PRO A 43 -16.17 2.43 24.22
CA PRO A 43 -17.46 2.01 23.67
C PRO A 43 -17.60 2.38 22.19
N THR A 44 -18.44 1.65 21.47
CA THR A 44 -18.82 1.95 20.08
C THR A 44 -20.11 2.76 20.08
N GLY A 45 -20.13 3.89 19.39
CA GLY A 45 -21.31 4.73 19.20
C GLY A 45 -22.22 4.23 18.09
N ILE A 46 -23.53 4.37 18.28
CA ILE A 46 -24.51 4.18 17.22
C ILE A 46 -25.45 5.39 17.18
N LEU A 47 -25.74 5.87 15.97
CA LEU A 47 -26.67 6.95 15.75
C LEU A 47 -27.70 6.55 14.69
N TYR A 48 -28.97 6.71 15.03
CA TYR A 48 -30.09 6.52 14.12
C TYR A 48 -31.29 7.37 14.59
N ASP A 49 -32.21 7.69 13.67
CA ASP A 49 -33.47 8.39 13.95
C ASP A 49 -34.54 7.88 12.98
N GLU A 50 -35.73 7.57 13.47
CA GLU A 50 -36.86 7.08 12.65
C GLU A 50 -37.27 8.08 11.56
N ARG A 51 -36.99 9.39 11.75
CA ARG A 51 -37.27 10.41 10.74
C ARG A 51 -36.49 10.21 9.45
N PHE A 52 -35.36 9.49 9.48
CA PHE A 52 -34.65 9.16 8.24
C PHE A 52 -35.52 8.32 7.29
N ALA A 53 -36.48 7.54 7.79
CA ALA A 53 -37.43 6.80 6.95
C ALA A 53 -38.52 7.67 6.27
N LEU A 54 -38.59 8.97 6.56
CA LEU A 54 -39.63 9.86 6.00
C LEU A 54 -39.35 10.33 4.57
N HIS A 55 -38.08 10.46 4.19
CA HIS A 55 -37.67 10.91 2.85
C HIS A 55 -37.85 9.77 1.84
N ARG A 56 -38.65 9.99 0.79
CA ARG A 56 -38.95 9.04 -0.29
C ARG A 56 -39.38 9.77 -1.56
N CYS A 57 -39.24 9.11 -2.71
CA CYS A 57 -39.75 9.64 -3.97
C CYS A 57 -41.28 9.54 -4.02
N LEU A 58 -41.98 10.65 -4.29
CA LEU A 58 -43.45 10.69 -4.31
C LEU A 58 -44.04 10.14 -5.61
N TRP A 59 -43.32 10.27 -6.71
CA TRP A 59 -43.81 9.97 -8.05
C TRP A 59 -43.26 8.67 -8.66
N ASP A 60 -42.26 8.05 -8.02
CA ASP A 60 -41.70 6.76 -8.42
C ASP A 60 -41.48 5.88 -7.18
N THR A 61 -42.34 4.88 -6.98
CA THR A 61 -42.28 3.99 -5.81
C THR A 61 -41.15 2.97 -5.88
N ASN A 62 -40.51 2.80 -7.04
CA ASN A 62 -39.43 1.84 -7.24
C ASN A 62 -38.04 2.52 -7.18
N TYR A 63 -38.00 3.79 -6.79
CA TYR A 63 -36.76 4.56 -6.72
C TYR A 63 -35.75 3.90 -5.75
N PRO A 64 -34.49 3.66 -6.15
CA PRO A 64 -33.53 2.89 -5.32
C PRO A 64 -33.19 3.54 -3.98
N GLU A 65 -33.07 4.87 -3.94
CA GLU A 65 -32.95 5.63 -2.69
C GLU A 65 -34.34 5.70 -2.04
N CYS A 66 -34.58 4.78 -1.09
CA CYS A 66 -35.87 4.58 -0.44
C CYS A 66 -35.75 4.33 1.07
N PRO A 67 -36.85 4.48 1.84
CA PRO A 67 -36.89 4.20 3.28
C PRO A 67 -36.43 2.80 3.67
N GLU A 68 -36.68 1.80 2.82
CA GLU A 68 -36.35 0.40 3.08
C GLU A 68 -34.84 0.21 3.32
N ARG A 69 -33.98 1.03 2.70
CA ARG A 69 -32.53 1.01 2.97
C ARG A 69 -32.22 1.19 4.46
N TYR A 70 -32.87 2.16 5.10
CA TYR A 70 -32.75 2.40 6.54
C TYR A 70 -33.40 1.27 7.35
N LEU A 71 -34.64 0.91 7.00
CA LEU A 71 -35.43 -0.05 7.78
C LEU A 71 -34.80 -1.45 7.80
N ARG A 72 -34.26 -1.92 6.68
CA ARG A 72 -33.62 -3.24 6.57
C ARG A 72 -32.33 -3.33 7.37
N VAL A 73 -31.54 -2.26 7.40
CA VAL A 73 -30.34 -2.17 8.26
C VAL A 73 -30.73 -2.25 9.74
N MET A 74 -31.72 -1.45 10.15
CA MET A 74 -32.18 -1.42 11.55
C MET A 74 -32.81 -2.77 11.98
N GLU A 75 -33.57 -3.41 11.10
CA GLU A 75 -34.09 -4.77 11.34
C GLU A 75 -32.95 -5.77 11.52
N ARG A 76 -31.93 -5.73 10.64
CA ARG A 76 -30.80 -6.64 10.73
C ARG A 76 -29.98 -6.43 12.00
N PHE A 77 -29.81 -5.18 12.44
CA PHE A 77 -29.18 -4.86 13.72
C PHE A 77 -29.97 -5.40 14.90
N THR A 78 -31.30 -5.33 14.84
CA THR A 78 -32.20 -5.87 15.87
C THR A 78 -32.08 -7.39 15.95
N ILE A 79 -32.12 -8.09 14.81
CA ILE A 79 -31.93 -9.54 14.74
C ILE A 79 -30.56 -9.94 15.33
N GLY A 80 -29.52 -9.15 15.05
CA GLY A 80 -28.17 -9.37 15.57
C GLY A 80 -27.92 -8.88 17.01
N GLN A 81 -28.90 -8.25 17.66
CA GLN A 81 -28.76 -7.59 18.98
C GLN A 81 -27.54 -6.65 19.03
N LEU A 82 -27.29 -5.92 17.95
CA LEU A 82 -26.09 -5.09 17.82
C LEU A 82 -26.22 -3.74 18.52
N VAL A 83 -27.40 -3.12 18.44
CA VAL A 83 -27.66 -1.80 19.06
C VAL A 83 -27.49 -1.85 20.58
N ASP A 84 -27.89 -2.94 21.23
CA ASP A 84 -27.78 -3.13 22.69
C ASP A 84 -26.32 -3.17 23.19
N ARG A 85 -25.37 -3.42 22.27
CA ARG A 85 -23.92 -3.44 22.55
C ARG A 85 -23.27 -2.08 22.30
N CYS A 86 -24.00 -1.12 21.74
CA CYS A 86 -23.53 0.21 21.39
C CYS A 86 -23.99 1.26 22.40
N GLN A 87 -23.26 2.37 22.45
CA GLN A 87 -23.71 3.58 23.12
C GLN A 87 -24.51 4.43 22.13
N PHE A 88 -25.78 4.67 22.43
CA PHE A 88 -26.62 5.54 21.61
C PHE A 88 -26.14 6.99 21.66
N ILE A 89 -26.00 7.62 20.50
CA ILE A 89 -25.69 9.03 20.33
C ILE A 89 -26.95 9.72 19.81
N ALA A 90 -27.44 10.72 20.56
CA ALA A 90 -28.63 11.44 20.16
C ALA A 90 -28.37 12.28 18.89
N PRO A 91 -29.24 12.16 17.87
CA PRO A 91 -29.15 12.96 16.65
C PRO A 91 -29.54 14.41 16.93
N ARG A 92 -28.99 15.35 16.15
CA ARG A 92 -29.40 16.77 16.17
C ARG A 92 -29.48 17.33 14.76
N PRO A 93 -30.32 18.35 14.51
CA PRO A 93 -30.22 19.14 13.29
C PRO A 93 -28.92 19.94 13.25
N ALA A 94 -28.31 20.05 12.06
CA ALA A 94 -27.24 21.00 11.82
C ALA A 94 -27.75 22.44 11.92
N THR A 95 -26.90 23.32 12.43
CA THR A 95 -27.14 24.75 12.42
C THR A 95 -26.89 25.32 11.03
N ARG A 96 -27.50 26.47 10.73
CA ARG A 96 -27.26 27.18 9.46
C ARG A 96 -25.78 27.53 9.28
N ALA A 97 -25.08 27.89 10.36
CA ALA A 97 -23.65 28.21 10.30
C ALA A 97 -22.79 27.00 9.88
N GLU A 98 -23.12 25.80 10.38
CA GLU A 98 -22.46 24.56 9.97
C GLU A 98 -22.69 24.25 8.48
N LEU A 99 -23.92 24.42 7.99
CA LEU A 99 -24.21 24.21 6.55
C LEU A 99 -23.43 25.19 5.65
N LEU A 100 -23.36 26.46 6.07
CA LEU A 100 -22.66 27.52 5.33
C LEU A 100 -21.14 27.31 5.24
N THR A 101 -20.57 26.36 5.97
CA THR A 101 -19.13 26.03 5.85
C THR A 101 -18.78 25.44 4.49
N LYS A 102 -19.73 24.73 3.86
CA LYS A 102 -19.51 24.02 2.59
C LYS A 102 -20.58 24.30 1.53
N HIS A 103 -21.73 24.88 1.90
CA HIS A 103 -22.86 25.13 0.99
C HIS A 103 -23.25 26.60 0.94
N THR A 104 -23.80 27.07 -0.18
CA THR A 104 -24.26 28.45 -0.31
C THR A 104 -25.57 28.71 0.43
N ALA A 105 -25.81 29.97 0.79
CA ALA A 105 -27.03 30.39 1.46
C ALA A 105 -28.26 30.15 0.58
N GLU A 106 -28.14 30.40 -0.72
CA GLU A 106 -29.19 30.26 -1.72
C GLU A 106 -29.66 28.81 -1.82
N GLN A 107 -28.73 27.86 -1.83
CA GLN A 107 -29.06 26.44 -1.90
C GLN A 107 -29.77 25.96 -0.63
N ILE A 108 -29.25 26.34 0.54
CA ILE A 108 -29.90 26.02 1.83
C ILE A 108 -31.33 26.57 1.89
N GLU A 109 -31.54 27.82 1.45
CA GLU A 109 -32.85 28.47 1.43
C GLU A 109 -33.81 27.81 0.43
N LEU A 110 -33.32 27.43 -0.75
CA LEU A 110 -34.12 26.74 -1.75
C LEU A 110 -34.68 25.43 -1.20
N LEU A 111 -33.86 24.60 -0.55
CA LEU A 111 -34.36 23.36 0.06
C LEU A 111 -35.33 23.66 1.21
N ALA A 112 -35.02 24.65 2.05
CA ALA A 112 -35.87 25.03 3.18
C ALA A 112 -37.27 25.47 2.73
N GLN A 113 -37.40 26.14 1.59
CA GLN A 113 -38.69 26.56 1.02
C GLN A 113 -39.58 25.38 0.59
N THR A 114 -39.00 24.21 0.33
CA THR A 114 -39.75 22.99 -0.03
C THR A 114 -40.33 22.27 1.18
N HIS A 115 -39.89 22.62 2.40
CA HIS A 115 -40.29 21.93 3.62
C HIS A 115 -41.80 22.02 3.86
N GLY A 116 -42.44 20.87 4.06
CA GLY A 116 -43.88 20.75 4.29
C GLY A 116 -44.76 21.03 3.06
N SER A 117 -44.17 21.35 1.90
CA SER A 117 -44.92 21.54 0.65
C SER A 117 -45.79 20.31 0.34
N GLN A 118 -46.98 20.51 -0.21
CA GLN A 118 -47.84 19.43 -0.68
C GLN A 118 -48.02 19.46 -2.21
N ASP A 119 -47.28 20.33 -2.89
CA ASP A 119 -47.32 20.50 -4.34
C ASP A 119 -46.34 19.52 -5.01
N GLU A 120 -46.76 18.26 -5.13
CA GLU A 120 -45.96 17.19 -5.74
C GLU A 120 -45.47 17.56 -7.16
N PRO A 121 -46.29 18.11 -8.08
CA PRO A 121 -45.82 18.53 -9.40
C PRO A 121 -44.69 19.57 -9.35
N GLU A 122 -44.77 20.55 -8.45
CA GLU A 122 -43.72 21.54 -8.28
C GLU A 122 -42.45 20.94 -7.69
N LEU A 123 -42.57 20.00 -6.75
CA LEU A 123 -41.43 19.26 -6.21
C LEU A 123 -40.75 18.41 -7.29
N GLU A 124 -41.49 17.71 -8.14
CA GLU A 124 -40.95 16.95 -9.27
C GLU A 124 -40.28 17.89 -10.28
N ARG A 125 -40.92 19.02 -10.59
CA ARG A 125 -40.34 20.05 -11.48
C ARG A 125 -39.03 20.58 -10.92
N LEU A 126 -38.98 20.94 -9.64
CA LEU A 126 -37.76 21.43 -9.00
C LEU A 126 -36.66 20.36 -9.01
N SER A 127 -37.01 19.13 -8.64
CA SER A 127 -36.10 17.98 -8.65
C SER A 127 -35.46 17.77 -10.02
N SER A 128 -36.23 17.94 -11.10
CA SER A 128 -35.75 17.77 -12.47
C SER A 128 -34.69 18.79 -12.90
N HIS A 129 -34.33 19.80 -12.11
CA HIS A 129 -33.18 20.66 -12.43
C HIS A 129 -31.84 20.07 -11.99
N TYR A 130 -31.85 18.99 -11.23
CA TYR A 130 -30.67 18.40 -10.62
C TYR A 130 -30.52 16.94 -11.03
N ASP A 131 -29.29 16.51 -11.21
CA ASP A 131 -28.99 15.14 -11.63
C ASP A 131 -29.22 14.14 -10.49
N ALA A 132 -30.05 13.13 -10.75
CA ALA A 132 -30.43 12.08 -9.81
C ALA A 132 -30.92 12.62 -8.45
N ILE A 133 -31.86 13.57 -8.44
CA ILE A 133 -32.46 14.12 -7.21
C ILE A 133 -33.98 13.95 -7.22
N PHE A 134 -34.55 13.67 -6.03
CA PHE A 134 -35.97 13.85 -5.75
C PHE A 134 -36.17 14.61 -4.44
N ILE A 135 -37.01 15.65 -4.47
CA ILE A 135 -37.34 16.47 -3.31
C ILE A 135 -38.68 16.01 -2.74
N HIS A 136 -38.68 15.79 -1.43
CA HIS A 136 -39.83 15.43 -0.62
C HIS A 136 -40.12 16.56 0.38
N PRO A 137 -41.34 16.68 0.94
CA PRO A 137 -41.67 17.68 1.95
C PRO A 137 -40.78 17.61 3.21
N THR A 138 -40.12 16.47 3.46
CA THR A 138 -39.19 16.29 4.58
C THR A 138 -37.72 16.38 4.18
N SER A 139 -37.37 16.58 2.89
CA SER A 139 -35.97 16.59 2.43
C SER A 139 -35.10 17.55 3.24
N TYR A 140 -35.55 18.79 3.44
CA TYR A 140 -34.83 19.75 4.27
C TYR A 140 -34.60 19.25 5.71
N GLU A 141 -35.66 18.76 6.37
CA GLU A 141 -35.58 18.29 7.75
C GLU A 141 -34.61 17.12 7.88
N THR A 142 -34.73 16.11 7.02
CA THR A 142 -33.89 14.91 7.06
C THR A 142 -32.44 15.22 6.68
N SER A 143 -32.19 16.11 5.71
CA SER A 143 -30.82 16.51 5.33
C SER A 143 -30.12 17.29 6.43
N VAL A 144 -30.82 18.23 7.08
CA VAL A 144 -30.26 18.96 8.23
C VAL A 144 -30.00 18.02 9.40
N LEU A 145 -30.88 17.04 9.64
CA LEU A 145 -30.69 16.01 10.66
C LEU A 145 -29.51 15.09 10.34
N ALA A 146 -29.32 14.69 9.08
CA ALA A 146 -28.22 13.83 8.65
C ALA A 146 -26.86 14.52 8.87
N VAL A 147 -26.73 15.78 8.47
CA VAL A 147 -25.51 16.57 8.70
C VAL A 147 -25.23 16.71 10.20
N GLY A 148 -26.20 17.16 10.99
CA GLY A 148 -25.97 17.39 12.42
C GLY A 148 -25.70 16.09 13.19
N SER A 149 -26.29 14.98 12.75
CA SER A 149 -25.99 13.64 13.23
C SER A 149 -24.55 13.21 12.94
N THR A 150 -24.06 13.49 11.73
CA THR A 150 -22.68 13.18 11.35
C THR A 150 -21.69 13.99 12.18
N ILE A 151 -21.98 15.27 12.43
CA ILE A 151 -21.17 16.12 13.33
C ILE A 151 -21.18 15.56 14.75
N GLN A 152 -22.35 15.18 15.30
CA GLN A 152 -22.45 14.57 16.64
C GLN A 152 -21.62 13.29 16.77
N LEU A 153 -21.63 12.44 15.74
CA LEU A 153 -20.80 11.23 15.73
C LEU A 153 -19.31 11.60 15.78
N VAL A 154 -18.86 12.54 14.93
CA VAL A 154 -17.46 12.98 14.89
C VAL A 154 -17.03 13.64 16.21
N GLU A 155 -17.85 14.53 16.79
CA GLU A 155 -17.59 15.13 18.10
C GLU A 155 -17.48 14.07 19.20
N SER A 156 -18.36 13.07 19.19
CA SER A 156 -18.38 11.99 20.18
C SER A 156 -17.15 11.08 20.08
N VAL A 157 -16.71 10.79 18.84
CA VAL A 157 -15.48 10.03 18.57
C VAL A 157 -14.23 10.83 18.96
N TRP A 158 -14.18 12.11 18.60
CA TRP A 158 -13.03 12.96 18.88
C TRP A 158 -12.83 13.23 20.38
N SER A 159 -13.93 13.53 21.09
CA SER A 159 -13.92 13.76 22.53
C SER A 159 -13.61 12.50 23.35
N GLY A 160 -13.65 11.32 22.74
CA GLY A 160 -13.52 10.03 23.43
C GLY A 160 -14.76 9.61 24.21
N THR A 161 -15.91 10.26 23.99
CA THR A 161 -17.21 9.81 24.50
C THR A 161 -17.53 8.40 24.00
N VAL A 162 -17.18 8.15 22.73
CA VAL A 162 -17.08 6.82 22.14
C VAL A 162 -15.73 6.69 21.45
N GLN A 163 -15.22 5.46 21.32
CA GLN A 163 -13.96 5.18 20.65
C GLN A 163 -14.09 5.33 19.13
N ASN A 164 -15.17 4.80 18.59
CA ASN A 164 -15.56 4.75 17.19
C ASN A 164 -17.09 4.72 17.11
N GLY A 165 -17.67 4.81 15.92
CA GLY A 165 -19.11 4.61 15.79
C GLY A 165 -19.64 4.66 14.37
N MET A 166 -20.94 4.41 14.25
CA MET A 166 -21.65 4.36 12.97
C MET A 166 -22.93 5.21 13.01
N ALA A 167 -23.18 5.97 11.94
CA ALA A 167 -24.43 6.70 11.73
C ALA A 167 -25.23 6.06 10.60
N ILE A 168 -26.43 5.57 10.92
CA ILE A 168 -27.41 5.07 9.95
C ILE A 168 -28.37 6.21 9.64
N LEU A 169 -28.08 6.91 8.55
CA LEU A 169 -28.78 8.13 8.16
C LEU A 169 -29.10 8.14 6.68
N ARG A 170 -30.10 8.96 6.32
CA ARG A 170 -30.50 9.29 4.95
C ARG A 170 -31.11 10.69 4.93
N PRO A 171 -30.95 11.50 3.87
CA PRO A 171 -30.26 11.20 2.61
C PRO A 171 -28.72 11.12 2.73
N PRO A 172 -28.03 10.50 1.74
CA PRO A 172 -26.56 10.50 1.64
C PRO A 172 -26.00 11.92 1.39
N GLY A 173 -24.67 12.05 1.35
CA GLY A 173 -23.99 13.35 1.29
C GLY A 173 -22.83 13.50 0.30
N HIS A 174 -22.06 12.47 -0.01
CA HIS A 174 -20.75 12.64 -0.68
C HIS A 174 -20.77 13.30 -2.08
N HIS A 175 -21.91 13.29 -2.79
CA HIS A 175 -22.08 13.97 -4.10
C HIS A 175 -22.48 15.45 -3.99
N ALA A 176 -23.02 15.89 -2.84
CA ALA A 176 -23.55 17.24 -2.70
C ALA A 176 -22.43 18.27 -2.89
N MET A 177 -22.66 19.20 -3.82
CA MET A 177 -21.71 20.24 -4.19
C MET A 177 -22.04 21.56 -3.49
N THR A 178 -21.10 22.50 -3.51
CA THR A 178 -21.22 23.81 -2.83
C THR A 178 -22.49 24.59 -3.17
N ALA A 179 -22.98 24.48 -4.41
CA ALA A 179 -24.12 25.24 -4.91
C ALA A 179 -25.13 24.39 -5.70
N GLU A 180 -25.00 23.06 -5.68
CA GLU A 180 -25.82 22.15 -6.49
C GLU A 180 -26.08 20.80 -5.77
N TYR A 181 -27.34 20.32 -5.84
CA TYR A 181 -27.70 18.98 -5.36
C TYR A 181 -27.37 17.95 -6.43
N ASN A 182 -26.94 16.75 -6.02
CA ASN A 182 -26.53 15.73 -6.97
C ASN A 182 -26.61 14.34 -6.35
N GLY A 183 -26.99 13.31 -7.11
CA GLY A 183 -26.83 11.92 -6.71
C GLY A 183 -27.46 11.59 -5.36
N TYR A 184 -28.74 11.92 -5.17
CA TYR A 184 -29.48 11.75 -3.91
C TYR A 184 -29.01 12.62 -2.73
N CYS A 185 -27.93 13.40 -2.91
CA CYS A 185 -27.30 14.18 -1.85
C CYS A 185 -27.71 15.65 -1.91
N PHE A 186 -28.17 16.18 -0.77
CA PHE A 186 -28.53 17.60 -0.63
C PHE A 186 -27.45 18.43 0.05
N PHE A 187 -26.90 17.92 1.15
CA PHE A 187 -25.79 18.51 1.89
C PHE A 187 -24.72 17.45 2.12
N ASN A 188 -23.46 17.85 2.05
CA ASN A 188 -22.35 16.93 2.19
C ASN A 188 -22.06 16.64 3.67
N ASN A 189 -22.66 15.55 4.16
CA ASN A 189 -22.59 15.09 5.55
C ASN A 189 -21.13 14.99 6.06
N VAL A 190 -20.31 14.24 5.34
CA VAL A 190 -18.92 13.94 5.72
C VAL A 190 -18.02 15.17 5.59
N ALA A 191 -18.17 15.96 4.53
CA ALA A 191 -17.34 17.14 4.35
C ALA A 191 -17.62 18.24 5.37
N ILE A 192 -18.88 18.45 5.76
CA ILE A 192 -19.21 19.40 6.83
C ILE A 192 -18.66 18.91 8.18
N ALA A 193 -18.79 17.62 8.50
CA ALA A 193 -18.27 17.08 9.74
C ALA A 193 -16.73 17.13 9.82
N ALA A 194 -16.04 16.86 8.71
CA ALA A 194 -14.59 17.03 8.61
C ALA A 194 -14.19 18.49 8.80
N GLN A 195 -14.87 19.44 8.14
CA GLN A 195 -14.61 20.88 8.30
C GLN A 195 -14.86 21.35 9.74
N HIS A 196 -15.94 20.88 10.37
CA HIS A 196 -16.23 21.14 11.77
C HIS A 196 -15.10 20.66 12.68
N ALA A 197 -14.56 19.45 12.44
CA ALA A 197 -13.44 18.93 13.21
C ALA A 197 -12.16 19.78 13.07
N LEU A 198 -11.87 20.25 11.85
CA LEU A 198 -10.74 21.14 11.59
C LEU A 198 -10.91 22.50 12.30
N ASP A 199 -12.10 23.08 12.26
CA ASP A 199 -12.34 24.45 12.72
C ASP A 199 -12.58 24.54 14.24
N HIS A 200 -13.17 23.50 14.83
CA HIS A 200 -13.67 23.56 16.22
C HIS A 200 -13.06 22.51 17.16
N LEU A 201 -12.57 21.39 16.63
CA LEU A 201 -12.05 20.29 17.44
C LEU A 201 -10.52 20.26 17.50
N GLY A 202 -9.84 21.06 16.66
CA GLY A 202 -8.38 21.21 16.63
C GLY A 202 -7.66 20.10 15.86
N THR A 203 -8.39 19.24 15.15
CA THR A 203 -7.83 18.18 14.31
C THR A 203 -6.98 18.78 13.17
N GLN A 204 -5.84 18.16 12.86
CA GLN A 204 -4.91 18.64 11.83
C GLN A 204 -4.82 17.70 10.62
N LYS A 205 -5.11 16.42 10.80
CA LYS A 205 -5.04 15.40 9.73
C LYS A 205 -6.24 14.49 9.78
N ILE A 206 -7.12 14.62 8.81
CA ILE A 206 -8.32 13.79 8.64
C ILE A 206 -8.15 12.95 7.39
N MET A 207 -8.43 11.66 7.48
CA MET A 207 -8.55 10.81 6.30
C MET A 207 -10.02 10.50 6.06
N ILE A 208 -10.49 10.76 4.85
CA ILE A 208 -11.81 10.35 4.39
C ILE A 208 -11.62 9.18 3.44
N VAL A 209 -12.19 8.02 3.80
CA VAL A 209 -12.20 6.82 2.96
C VAL A 209 -13.60 6.67 2.40
N ASP A 210 -13.75 6.86 1.10
CA ASP A 210 -14.99 6.67 0.37
C ASP A 210 -14.93 5.34 -0.40
N TRP A 211 -15.63 4.34 0.12
CA TRP A 211 -15.73 3.01 -0.51
C TRP A 211 -17.06 2.79 -1.22
N ASP A 212 -17.92 3.83 -1.26
CA ASP A 212 -19.11 3.84 -2.11
C ASP A 212 -18.69 3.63 -3.56
N VAL A 213 -19.47 2.88 -4.33
CA VAL A 213 -19.09 2.56 -5.70
C VAL A 213 -19.12 3.78 -6.63
N HIS A 214 -19.72 4.89 -6.21
CA HIS A 214 -19.73 6.13 -6.96
C HIS A 214 -18.66 7.10 -6.43
N HIS A 215 -18.09 7.90 -7.33
CA HIS A 215 -17.13 8.92 -6.93
C HIS A 215 -17.83 10.03 -6.14
N GLY A 216 -17.41 10.26 -4.89
CA GLY A 216 -17.83 11.42 -4.09
C GLY A 216 -17.20 12.75 -4.56
N GLN A 217 -17.49 13.16 -5.78
CA GLN A 217 -16.98 14.39 -6.41
C GLN A 217 -17.23 15.65 -5.58
N GLY A 218 -18.34 15.72 -4.85
CA GLY A 218 -18.63 16.81 -3.92
C GLY A 218 -17.57 16.92 -2.82
N THR A 219 -17.26 15.78 -2.18
CA THR A 219 -16.23 15.68 -1.14
C THR A 219 -14.83 16.00 -1.70
N GLN A 220 -14.47 15.45 -2.86
CA GLN A 220 -13.21 15.76 -3.57
C GLN A 220 -13.05 17.28 -3.74
N ARG A 221 -14.03 17.94 -4.36
CA ARG A 221 -13.97 19.38 -4.67
C ARG A 221 -13.83 20.24 -3.41
N MET A 222 -14.48 19.85 -2.31
CA MET A 222 -14.47 20.59 -1.05
C MET A 222 -13.14 20.58 -0.31
N PHE A 223 -12.24 19.65 -0.62
CA PHE A 223 -10.91 19.53 0.00
C PHE A 223 -9.76 19.48 -1.01
N TYR A 224 -10.03 19.71 -2.31
CA TYR A 224 -9.07 19.53 -3.40
C TYR A 224 -7.77 20.32 -3.26
N SER A 225 -7.73 21.34 -2.40
CA SER A 225 -6.55 22.16 -2.12
C SER A 225 -6.09 22.14 -0.65
N ASP A 226 -6.69 21.30 0.20
CA ASP A 226 -6.42 21.25 1.63
C ASP A 226 -5.61 19.99 2.03
N PRO A 227 -4.30 20.10 2.33
CA PRO A 227 -3.47 18.95 2.70
C PRO A 227 -3.81 18.36 4.07
N ARG A 228 -4.67 19.02 4.85
CA ARG A 228 -5.12 18.49 6.15
C ARG A 228 -6.13 17.36 5.98
N VAL A 229 -6.70 17.22 4.79
CA VAL A 229 -7.66 16.16 4.47
C VAL A 229 -7.12 15.29 3.34
N LEU A 230 -6.83 14.04 3.65
CA LEU A 230 -6.56 13.01 2.65
C LEU A 230 -7.91 12.40 2.22
N TYR A 231 -8.33 12.63 0.98
CA TYR A 231 -9.52 12.02 0.42
C TYR A 231 -9.12 10.82 -0.45
N PHE A 232 -9.73 9.66 -0.21
CA PHE A 232 -9.46 8.42 -0.93
C PHE A 232 -10.77 7.78 -1.38
N SER A 233 -11.02 7.72 -2.69
CA SER A 233 -12.27 7.20 -3.25
C SER A 233 -12.02 6.04 -4.21
N ILE A 234 -12.79 4.96 -4.05
CA ILE A 234 -12.78 3.78 -4.92
C ILE A 234 -14.11 3.68 -5.61
N HIS A 235 -14.16 3.83 -6.93
CA HIS A 235 -15.45 3.99 -7.60
C HIS A 235 -15.44 3.39 -9.00
N ARG A 236 -16.58 2.86 -9.42
CA ARG A 236 -16.82 2.47 -10.81
C ARG A 236 -16.65 3.69 -11.69
N TYR A 237 -15.89 3.53 -12.76
CA TYR A 237 -15.53 4.62 -13.67
C TYR A 237 -15.75 4.22 -15.12
N GLU A 238 -15.29 3.02 -15.51
CA GLU A 238 -15.38 2.52 -16.89
C GLU A 238 -14.97 3.60 -17.91
N HIS A 239 -13.79 4.19 -17.68
CA HIS A 239 -13.24 5.27 -18.50
C HIS A 239 -14.17 6.49 -18.62
N GLY A 240 -14.91 6.83 -17.57
CA GLY A 240 -15.84 7.96 -17.55
C GLY A 240 -17.22 7.66 -18.12
N THR A 241 -17.51 6.43 -18.53
CA THR A 241 -18.85 6.05 -19.02
C THR A 241 -19.83 5.73 -17.89
N PHE A 242 -19.34 5.46 -16.68
CA PHE A 242 -20.19 5.32 -15.49
C PHE A 242 -20.43 6.66 -14.79
N TRP A 243 -21.65 6.82 -14.25
CA TRP A 243 -22.06 8.03 -13.53
C TRP A 243 -21.12 8.31 -12.34
N PRO A 244 -20.69 9.56 -12.09
CA PRO A 244 -21.19 10.84 -12.65
C PRO A 244 -20.53 11.28 -13.98
N ASN A 245 -19.83 10.39 -14.68
CA ASN A 245 -19.24 10.66 -16.00
C ASN A 245 -18.22 11.79 -16.03
N LEU A 246 -17.41 11.93 -14.96
CA LEU A 246 -16.51 13.06 -14.81
C LEU A 246 -15.05 12.66 -15.09
N ARG A 247 -14.39 13.41 -15.98
CA ARG A 247 -12.94 13.27 -16.21
C ARG A 247 -12.10 13.43 -14.93
N GLU A 248 -12.56 14.27 -14.00
CA GLU A 248 -11.89 14.53 -12.72
C GLU A 248 -12.01 13.41 -11.69
N SER A 249 -12.78 12.35 -12.00
CA SER A 249 -12.83 11.13 -11.21
C SER A 249 -11.67 10.17 -11.54
N ASP A 250 -10.83 10.46 -12.54
CA ASP A 250 -9.72 9.57 -12.90
C ASP A 250 -8.51 9.71 -11.94
N PHE A 251 -7.58 8.76 -12.04
CA PHE A 251 -6.42 8.60 -11.14
C PHE A 251 -5.40 9.75 -11.17
N ASP A 252 -5.42 10.58 -12.22
CA ASP A 252 -4.46 11.68 -12.42
C ASP A 252 -4.96 13.03 -11.88
N TYR A 253 -6.15 13.06 -11.26
CA TYR A 253 -6.67 14.21 -10.52
C TYR A 253 -6.30 14.12 -9.05
N VAL A 254 -5.10 14.61 -8.73
CA VAL A 254 -4.43 14.37 -7.44
C VAL A 254 -4.56 15.51 -6.42
N GLY A 255 -5.36 16.54 -6.71
CA GLY A 255 -5.45 17.76 -5.90
C GLY A 255 -4.73 18.95 -6.55
N THR A 256 -4.77 20.11 -5.90
CA THR A 256 -4.17 21.36 -6.39
C THR A 256 -3.52 22.17 -5.26
N GLY A 257 -2.53 23.01 -5.61
CA GLY A 257 -1.90 23.90 -4.65
C GLY A 257 -1.28 23.11 -3.48
N LYS A 258 -1.69 23.41 -2.24
CA LYS A 258 -1.17 22.71 -1.07
C LYS A 258 -1.75 21.29 -0.92
N GLY A 259 -2.92 21.01 -1.48
CA GLY A 259 -3.58 19.70 -1.42
C GLY A 259 -3.14 18.74 -2.53
N GLU A 260 -2.18 19.14 -3.37
CA GLU A 260 -1.62 18.26 -4.40
C GLU A 260 -1.00 16.99 -3.78
N GLY A 261 -1.42 15.82 -4.25
CA GLY A 261 -1.07 14.51 -3.70
C GLY A 261 -2.00 13.99 -2.59
N TYR A 262 -2.99 14.77 -2.12
CA TYR A 262 -3.91 14.39 -1.03
C TYR A 262 -5.31 13.97 -1.51
N ASN A 263 -5.49 13.80 -2.82
CA ASN A 263 -6.73 13.29 -3.42
C ASN A 263 -6.44 12.04 -4.24
N PHE A 264 -6.88 10.88 -3.75
CA PHE A 264 -6.73 9.60 -4.44
C PHE A 264 -8.06 9.18 -5.06
N ASN A 265 -8.05 9.05 -6.39
CA ASN A 265 -9.12 8.41 -7.14
C ASN A 265 -8.64 7.05 -7.64
N VAL A 266 -9.36 5.99 -7.27
CA VAL A 266 -9.09 4.62 -7.73
C VAL A 266 -10.23 4.18 -8.65
N PRO A 267 -10.11 4.44 -9.97
CA PRO A 267 -11.17 4.15 -10.93
C PRO A 267 -11.26 2.65 -11.24
N LEU A 268 -12.44 2.06 -11.06
CA LEU A 268 -12.75 0.69 -11.46
C LEU A 268 -13.23 0.71 -12.92
N ASN A 269 -12.34 0.32 -13.84
CA ASN A 269 -12.59 0.37 -15.29
C ASN A 269 -13.30 -0.87 -15.85
N LYS A 270 -13.69 -1.81 -14.98
CA LYS A 270 -14.58 -2.94 -15.30
C LYS A 270 -15.53 -3.17 -14.12
N THR A 271 -16.69 -3.76 -14.42
CA THR A 271 -17.58 -4.36 -13.42
C THR A 271 -17.04 -5.71 -12.93
N GLY A 272 -17.66 -6.26 -11.89
CA GLY A 272 -17.30 -7.58 -11.34
C GLY A 272 -16.05 -7.58 -10.47
N MET A 273 -15.62 -6.43 -9.94
CA MET A 273 -14.49 -6.35 -9.01
C MET A 273 -14.79 -7.15 -7.74
N THR A 274 -13.85 -7.99 -7.35
CA THR A 274 -14.00 -8.99 -6.28
C THR A 274 -13.40 -8.52 -4.95
N ASN A 275 -13.52 -9.34 -3.91
CA ASN A 275 -12.77 -9.18 -2.66
C ASN A 275 -11.26 -9.01 -2.91
N GLY A 276 -10.69 -9.75 -3.88
CA GLY A 276 -9.27 -9.70 -4.20
C GLY A 276 -8.82 -8.35 -4.78
N ASP A 277 -9.65 -7.76 -5.63
CA ASP A 277 -9.41 -6.44 -6.22
C ASP A 277 -9.39 -5.36 -5.13
N TYR A 278 -10.40 -5.34 -4.27
CA TYR A 278 -10.49 -4.37 -3.17
C TYR A 278 -9.39 -4.58 -2.12
N LEU A 279 -9.00 -5.83 -1.82
CA LEU A 279 -7.87 -6.10 -0.93
C LEU A 279 -6.58 -5.49 -1.47
N ALA A 280 -6.35 -5.63 -2.78
CA ALA A 280 -5.15 -5.09 -3.41
C ALA A 280 -5.11 -3.57 -3.35
N ILE A 281 -6.24 -2.88 -3.53
CA ILE A 281 -6.32 -1.42 -3.33
C ILE A 281 -5.90 -1.06 -1.90
N TRP A 282 -6.40 -1.80 -0.90
CA TRP A 282 -6.03 -1.57 0.49
C TRP A 282 -4.54 -1.76 0.74
N GLN A 283 -3.99 -2.88 0.29
CA GLN A 283 -2.61 -3.26 0.58
C GLN A 283 -1.58 -2.46 -0.23
N GLN A 284 -1.85 -2.16 -1.50
CA GLN A 284 -0.87 -1.49 -2.37
C GLN A 284 -0.97 0.04 -2.35
N LEU A 285 -2.12 0.62 -1.95
CA LEU A 285 -2.33 2.07 -1.93
C LEU A 285 -2.73 2.59 -0.55
N LEU A 286 -3.92 2.25 -0.06
CA LEU A 286 -4.53 2.93 1.08
C LEU A 286 -3.72 2.77 2.36
N LEU A 287 -3.36 1.54 2.76
CA LEU A 287 -2.68 1.30 4.04
C LEU A 287 -1.26 1.85 4.08
N PRO A 288 -0.42 1.72 3.03
CA PRO A 288 0.88 2.40 2.97
C PRO A 288 0.75 3.92 3.11
N VAL A 289 -0.15 4.55 2.33
CA VAL A 289 -0.36 6.01 2.34
C VAL A 289 -0.92 6.47 3.68
N ALA A 290 -1.90 5.77 4.24
CA ALA A 290 -2.49 6.10 5.54
C ALA A 290 -1.47 5.99 6.69
N THR A 291 -0.55 5.03 6.61
CA THR A 291 0.56 4.90 7.56
C THR A 291 1.52 6.08 7.48
N GLU A 292 1.88 6.54 6.27
CA GLU A 292 2.72 7.72 6.07
C GLU A 292 1.99 9.03 6.45
N PHE A 293 0.71 9.15 6.11
CA PHE A 293 -0.13 10.31 6.43
C PHE A 293 -0.37 10.43 7.94
N ALA A 294 -0.51 9.30 8.63
CA ALA A 294 -0.79 9.18 10.05
C ALA A 294 -2.00 10.04 10.50
N PRO A 295 -3.23 9.70 10.07
CA PRO A 295 -4.42 10.48 10.38
C PRO A 295 -4.71 10.51 11.89
N GLU A 296 -5.34 11.60 12.34
CA GLU A 296 -5.81 11.78 13.72
C GLU A 296 -7.28 11.40 13.87
N LEU A 297 -8.05 11.44 12.78
CA LEU A 297 -9.45 11.04 12.67
C LEU A 297 -9.65 10.39 11.30
N ILE A 298 -10.43 9.31 11.25
CA ILE A 298 -10.87 8.68 10.01
C ILE A 298 -12.39 8.78 9.91
N ILE A 299 -12.88 9.26 8.78
CA ILE A 299 -14.30 9.25 8.45
C ILE A 299 -14.49 8.35 7.23
N VAL A 300 -15.38 7.37 7.32
CA VAL A 300 -15.69 6.46 6.21
C VAL A 300 -17.02 6.88 5.60
N SER A 301 -16.99 7.35 4.35
CA SER A 301 -18.16 7.46 3.49
C SER A 301 -18.54 6.05 3.04
N ALA A 302 -19.50 5.48 3.75
CA ALA A 302 -19.77 4.05 3.72
C ALA A 302 -20.98 3.71 2.85
N GLY A 303 -20.76 3.69 1.53
CA GLY A 303 -21.69 3.08 0.58
C GLY A 303 -21.54 1.56 0.52
N TYR A 304 -22.64 0.84 0.34
CA TYR A 304 -22.64 -0.62 0.20
C TYR A 304 -23.10 -1.07 -1.18
N ASP A 305 -23.03 -0.19 -2.16
CA ASP A 305 -23.35 -0.44 -3.58
C ASP A 305 -22.20 -1.07 -4.35
N SER A 306 -21.01 -1.15 -3.74
CA SER A 306 -19.94 -2.03 -4.20
C SER A 306 -20.14 -3.50 -3.79
N ALA A 307 -21.19 -3.81 -3.02
CA ALA A 307 -21.49 -5.16 -2.57
C ALA A 307 -22.15 -6.00 -3.67
N LEU A 308 -21.96 -7.31 -3.57
CA LEU A 308 -22.60 -8.32 -4.41
C LEU A 308 -24.12 -8.07 -4.49
N GLY A 309 -24.63 -8.00 -5.72
CA GLY A 309 -26.05 -7.91 -5.98
C GLY A 309 -26.60 -6.51 -6.16
N ASP A 310 -25.81 -5.47 -5.89
CA ASP A 310 -26.20 -4.09 -6.19
C ASP A 310 -26.26 -3.84 -7.70
N GLU A 311 -27.42 -3.35 -8.16
CA GLU A 311 -27.73 -3.11 -9.57
C GLU A 311 -26.99 -1.91 -10.18
N LYS A 312 -26.50 -0.98 -9.35
CA LYS A 312 -25.75 0.20 -9.81
C LYS A 312 -24.27 -0.10 -9.84
N GLY A 313 -23.74 -0.66 -8.75
CA GLY A 313 -22.31 -0.94 -8.68
C GLY A 313 -21.86 -2.11 -9.55
N CYS A 314 -22.67 -3.18 -9.64
CA CYS A 314 -22.31 -4.40 -10.39
C CYS A 314 -20.92 -4.97 -10.01
N MET A 315 -20.57 -4.88 -8.73
CA MET A 315 -19.33 -5.45 -8.17
C MET A 315 -19.65 -6.75 -7.40
N GLU A 316 -18.61 -7.44 -6.95
CA GLU A 316 -18.72 -8.75 -6.29
C GLU A 316 -18.12 -8.77 -4.88
N ILE A 317 -18.08 -7.62 -4.18
CA ILE A 317 -17.65 -7.61 -2.78
C ILE A 317 -18.68 -8.35 -1.93
N THR A 318 -18.24 -9.40 -1.23
CA THR A 318 -19.12 -10.11 -0.30
C THR A 318 -19.35 -9.26 0.96
N PRO A 319 -20.54 -9.28 1.59
CA PRO A 319 -20.81 -8.48 2.80
C PRO A 319 -19.79 -8.69 3.94
N ALA A 320 -19.27 -9.92 4.10
CA ALA A 320 -18.24 -10.25 5.08
C ALA A 320 -16.91 -9.52 4.87
N PHE A 321 -16.65 -9.06 3.64
CA PHE A 321 -15.38 -8.43 3.30
C PHE A 321 -15.27 -7.00 3.83
N TYR A 322 -16.39 -6.29 4.09
CA TYR A 322 -16.35 -4.97 4.75
C TYR A 322 -15.69 -5.03 6.14
N SER A 323 -15.78 -6.15 6.86
CA SER A 323 -15.03 -6.35 8.10
C SER A 323 -13.51 -6.38 7.89
N HIS A 324 -13.05 -6.93 6.76
CA HIS A 324 -11.63 -6.96 6.39
C HIS A 324 -11.12 -5.59 5.94
N LEU A 325 -11.97 -4.81 5.25
CA LEU A 325 -11.64 -3.42 4.87
C LEU A 325 -11.56 -2.48 6.07
N LEU A 326 -12.51 -2.59 7.01
CA LEU A 326 -12.58 -1.70 8.17
C LEU A 326 -11.54 -2.03 9.25
N SER A 327 -11.25 -3.32 9.51
CA SER A 327 -10.41 -3.72 10.64
C SER A 327 -9.03 -3.03 10.68
N PRO A 328 -8.26 -2.93 9.57
CA PRO A 328 -7.01 -2.17 9.54
C PRO A 328 -7.15 -0.68 9.88
N LEU A 329 -8.28 -0.05 9.55
CA LEU A 329 -8.52 1.37 9.83
C LEU A 329 -8.75 1.63 11.33
N LEU A 330 -9.32 0.67 12.07
CA LEU A 330 -9.55 0.77 13.51
C LEU A 330 -8.27 0.85 14.35
N LEU A 331 -7.11 0.59 13.73
CA LEU A 331 -5.82 0.74 14.36
C LEU A 331 -5.15 2.08 14.13
N MET A 332 -5.58 2.78 13.10
CA MET A 332 -5.10 4.10 12.79
C MET A 332 -5.89 5.11 13.61
N ALA A 333 -5.40 6.34 13.70
CA ALA A 333 -6.05 7.41 14.46
C ALA A 333 -6.40 7.04 15.92
N GLN A 334 -5.66 6.10 16.54
CA GLN A 334 -5.98 5.52 17.85
C GLN A 334 -7.42 4.99 17.93
N GLY A 335 -7.93 4.41 16.84
CA GLY A 335 -9.28 3.87 16.74
C GLY A 335 -10.39 4.91 16.57
N ARG A 336 -10.07 6.20 16.38
CA ARG A 336 -11.06 7.25 16.11
C ARG A 336 -11.58 7.15 14.67
N VAL A 337 -12.58 6.28 14.49
CA VAL A 337 -13.21 6.00 13.20
C VAL A 337 -14.71 6.26 13.28
N ALA A 338 -15.21 7.12 12.39
CA ALA A 338 -16.64 7.41 12.22
C ALA A 338 -17.11 6.85 10.87
N VAL A 339 -18.07 5.93 10.89
CA VAL A 339 -18.66 5.32 9.69
C VAL A 339 -20.00 5.97 9.41
N VAL A 340 -20.19 6.50 8.20
CA VAL A 340 -21.38 7.27 7.83
C VAL A 340 -22.01 6.63 6.60
N LEU A 341 -23.28 6.20 6.70
CA LEU A 341 -23.97 5.55 5.59
C LEU A 341 -24.12 6.49 4.38
N GLU A 342 -23.73 6.02 3.19
CA GLU A 342 -23.92 6.69 1.89
C GLU A 342 -24.89 5.89 1.01
N GLY A 343 -24.44 5.24 -0.08
CA GLY A 343 -25.19 4.40 -1.01
C GLY A 343 -25.39 2.93 -0.58
N GLY A 344 -25.77 2.08 -1.53
CA GLY A 344 -26.15 0.67 -1.32
C GLY A 344 -27.66 0.43 -1.48
N TYR A 345 -28.03 -0.32 -2.50
CA TYR A 345 -29.39 -0.43 -3.02
C TYR A 345 -29.89 -1.88 -3.12
N CYS A 346 -28.98 -2.86 -3.16
CA CYS A 346 -29.30 -4.24 -2.79
C CYS A 346 -29.53 -4.35 -1.29
N LEU A 347 -30.80 -4.37 -0.86
CA LEU A 347 -31.19 -4.29 0.55
C LEU A 347 -30.59 -5.39 1.43
N GLU A 348 -30.49 -6.62 0.92
CA GLU A 348 -29.91 -7.75 1.63
C GLU A 348 -28.41 -7.55 1.88
N SER A 349 -27.66 -7.17 0.85
CA SER A 349 -26.22 -6.91 0.95
C SER A 349 -25.91 -5.67 1.78
N LEU A 350 -26.69 -4.60 1.62
CA LEU A 350 -26.60 -3.39 2.44
C LEU A 350 -26.76 -3.72 3.92
N ALA A 351 -27.84 -4.44 4.28
CA ALA A 351 -28.14 -4.76 5.66
C ALA A 351 -27.08 -5.68 6.29
N GLU A 352 -26.63 -6.71 5.56
CA GLU A 352 -25.58 -7.61 6.05
C GLU A 352 -24.22 -6.91 6.13
N GLY A 353 -23.87 -6.10 5.13
CA GLY A 353 -22.64 -5.30 5.11
C GLY A 353 -22.58 -4.34 6.30
N CYS A 354 -23.65 -3.57 6.53
CA CYS A 354 -23.77 -2.69 7.70
C CYS A 354 -23.61 -3.46 9.03
N ALA A 355 -24.22 -4.66 9.13
CA ALA A 355 -24.16 -5.45 10.36
C ALA A 355 -22.74 -5.95 10.65
N LEU A 356 -22.01 -6.37 9.61
CA LEU A 356 -20.64 -6.85 9.74
C LEU A 356 -19.66 -5.70 9.97
N THR A 357 -19.90 -4.52 9.38
CA THR A 357 -19.19 -3.28 9.72
C THR A 357 -19.39 -2.91 11.20
N LEU A 358 -20.63 -2.94 11.71
CA LEU A 358 -20.90 -2.62 13.12
C LEU A 358 -20.29 -3.65 14.08
N LYS A 359 -20.33 -4.95 13.74
CA LYS A 359 -19.62 -6.00 14.48
C LYS A 359 -18.12 -5.74 14.56
N THR A 360 -17.50 -5.31 13.47
CA THR A 360 -16.07 -4.95 13.46
C THR A 360 -15.80 -3.73 14.34
N LEU A 361 -16.64 -2.68 14.28
CA LEU A 361 -16.54 -1.54 15.20
C LEU A 361 -16.62 -1.97 16.67
N LEU A 362 -17.53 -2.92 16.98
CA LEU A 362 -17.73 -3.55 18.29
C LEU A 362 -16.58 -4.48 18.73
N GLY A 363 -15.59 -4.70 17.86
CA GLY A 363 -14.39 -5.47 18.14
C GLY A 363 -14.54 -6.98 17.94
N ASP A 364 -15.63 -7.45 17.34
CA ASP A 364 -15.79 -8.85 16.93
C ASP A 364 -14.71 -9.20 15.88
N PRO A 365 -14.23 -10.46 15.81
CA PRO A 365 -13.33 -10.88 14.74
C PRO A 365 -13.92 -10.65 13.35
N ALA A 366 -13.05 -10.31 12.39
CA ALA A 366 -13.42 -10.45 10.98
C ALA A 366 -13.71 -11.94 10.71
N PRO A 367 -14.87 -12.26 10.08
CA PRO A 367 -15.19 -13.63 9.75
C PRO A 367 -14.21 -14.17 8.71
N ARG A 368 -13.98 -15.48 8.70
CA ARG A 368 -13.24 -16.12 7.61
C ARG A 368 -14.01 -15.93 6.30
N LEU A 369 -13.26 -15.76 5.21
CA LEU A 369 -13.87 -15.69 3.89
C LEU A 369 -14.43 -17.06 3.53
N THR A 370 -15.70 -17.11 3.15
CA THR A 370 -16.38 -18.35 2.76
C THR A 370 -15.92 -18.82 1.38
N GLU A 371 -15.71 -17.87 0.49
CA GLU A 371 -15.23 -18.10 -0.87
C GLU A 371 -13.73 -17.82 -0.93
N ALA A 372 -13.00 -18.60 -1.74
CA ALA A 372 -11.58 -18.39 -1.95
C ALA A 372 -11.33 -17.02 -2.57
N LEU A 373 -10.29 -16.32 -2.09
CA LEU A 373 -9.94 -15.01 -2.60
C LEU A 373 -9.46 -15.11 -4.05
N GLN A 374 -10.11 -14.37 -4.95
CA GLN A 374 -9.69 -14.25 -6.33
C GLN A 374 -8.42 -13.40 -6.43
N PRO A 375 -7.51 -13.67 -7.39
CA PRO A 375 -6.38 -12.79 -7.63
C PRO A 375 -6.86 -11.42 -8.15
N PRO A 376 -6.09 -10.34 -7.93
CA PRO A 376 -6.42 -9.03 -8.49
C PRO A 376 -6.51 -9.10 -10.01
N SER A 377 -7.61 -8.58 -10.57
CA SER A 377 -7.84 -8.53 -12.00
C SER A 377 -6.81 -7.65 -12.72
N GLU A 378 -6.54 -7.93 -14.00
CA GLU A 378 -5.61 -7.09 -14.79
C GLU A 378 -6.07 -5.64 -14.87
N SER A 379 -7.39 -5.39 -14.94
CA SER A 379 -7.94 -4.04 -14.91
C SER A 379 -7.59 -3.34 -13.60
N MET A 380 -7.61 -4.05 -12.47
CA MET A 380 -7.28 -3.47 -11.18
C MET A 380 -5.80 -3.31 -10.94
N GLN A 381 -4.98 -4.23 -11.47
CA GLN A 381 -3.55 -4.03 -11.53
C GLN A 381 -3.19 -2.72 -12.24
N ALA A 382 -3.81 -2.47 -13.41
CA ALA A 382 -3.59 -1.23 -14.17
C ALA A 382 -4.03 0.02 -13.39
N SER A 383 -5.24 0.02 -12.81
CA SER A 383 -5.75 1.16 -12.03
C SER A 383 -4.86 1.47 -10.81
N ILE A 384 -4.42 0.45 -10.08
CA ILE A 384 -3.52 0.62 -8.94
C ILE A 384 -2.18 1.18 -9.38
N LEU A 385 -1.54 0.59 -10.40
CA LEU A 385 -0.23 1.04 -10.89
C LEU A 385 -0.29 2.47 -11.46
N ASN A 386 -1.40 2.85 -12.09
CA ASN A 386 -1.67 4.23 -12.51
C ASN A 386 -1.75 5.20 -11.33
N CYS A 387 -2.44 4.82 -10.25
CA CYS A 387 -2.48 5.62 -9.01
C CYS A 387 -1.10 5.75 -8.37
N ILE A 388 -0.34 4.65 -8.29
CA ILE A 388 1.04 4.68 -7.75
C ILE A 388 1.90 5.62 -8.58
N TYR A 389 1.81 5.53 -9.90
CA TYR A 389 2.52 6.42 -10.82
C TYR A 389 2.17 7.91 -10.59
N SER A 390 0.89 8.27 -10.50
CA SER A 390 0.50 9.67 -10.32
C SER A 390 0.88 10.22 -8.93
N HIS A 391 0.94 9.36 -7.90
CA HIS A 391 1.13 9.78 -6.51
C HIS A 391 2.56 9.62 -5.98
N ARG A 392 3.42 8.82 -6.61
CA ARG A 392 4.77 8.50 -6.09
C ARG A 392 5.67 9.70 -5.81
N LYS A 393 5.47 10.83 -6.50
CA LYS A 393 6.26 12.05 -6.26
C LYS A 393 5.92 12.73 -4.93
N TYR A 394 4.76 12.44 -4.34
CA TYR A 394 4.31 13.02 -3.07
C TYR A 394 4.48 12.06 -1.88
N TRP A 395 4.44 10.74 -2.10
CA TRP A 395 4.43 9.73 -1.04
C TRP A 395 5.64 8.80 -1.12
N LYS A 396 6.42 8.72 -0.03
CA LYS A 396 7.64 7.90 0.03
C LYS A 396 7.33 6.42 -0.01
N CYS A 397 6.22 5.99 0.60
CA CYS A 397 5.79 4.60 0.57
C CYS A 397 5.52 4.09 -0.86
N LEU A 398 5.27 4.99 -1.82
CA LEU A 398 5.04 4.69 -3.24
C LEU A 398 6.31 4.83 -4.10
N GLN A 399 7.46 5.17 -3.50
CA GLN A 399 8.75 5.31 -4.20
C GLN A 399 9.54 3.99 -4.27
N LEU A 400 8.93 2.88 -3.87
CA LEU A 400 9.54 1.54 -3.86
C LEU A 400 9.67 0.91 -5.27
N TYR A 401 8.93 1.43 -6.24
CA TYR A 401 8.86 0.90 -7.60
C TYR A 401 10.06 1.37 -8.43
N GLU A 402 10.66 0.44 -9.18
CA GLU A 402 11.65 0.77 -10.19
C GLU A 402 11.06 1.64 -11.30
N LEU A 403 11.90 2.49 -11.88
CA LEU A 403 11.54 3.32 -13.02
C LEU A 403 12.20 2.81 -14.29
N TYR A 404 11.61 3.20 -15.41
CA TYR A 404 12.17 2.99 -16.74
C TYR A 404 12.03 4.25 -17.60
N ASP A 405 12.95 4.46 -18.52
CA ASP A 405 12.81 5.44 -19.60
C ASP A 405 12.53 4.77 -20.96
N LEU A 406 12.38 5.56 -22.02
CA LEU A 406 12.10 5.03 -23.36
C LEU A 406 13.22 4.12 -23.88
N GLU A 407 14.48 4.35 -23.48
CA GLU A 407 15.62 3.54 -23.88
C GLU A 407 15.56 2.16 -23.21
N ASP A 408 15.32 2.11 -21.90
CA ASP A 408 15.09 0.88 -21.13
C ASP A 408 13.97 0.02 -21.74
N TYR A 409 12.87 0.68 -22.11
CA TYR A 409 11.69 0.04 -22.69
C TYR A 409 12.00 -0.55 -24.08
N ASN A 410 12.59 0.22 -24.98
CA ASN A 410 12.89 -0.20 -26.35
C ASN A 410 13.98 -1.28 -26.42
N ASN A 411 14.91 -1.29 -25.47
CA ASN A 411 16.01 -2.26 -25.42
C ASN A 411 15.64 -3.60 -24.76
N THR A 412 14.43 -3.73 -24.20
CA THR A 412 13.99 -4.95 -23.49
C THR A 412 12.84 -5.63 -24.24
N ASN A 413 12.98 -6.93 -24.56
CA ASN A 413 11.92 -7.73 -25.17
C ASN A 413 11.88 -9.14 -24.55
N PRO A 414 10.75 -9.64 -24.04
CA PRO A 414 9.43 -9.01 -23.97
C PRO A 414 9.32 -7.90 -22.92
N GLN A 415 8.42 -6.96 -23.15
CA GLN A 415 8.21 -5.76 -22.33
C GLN A 415 7.25 -6.01 -21.14
N ASP A 416 7.05 -7.28 -20.76
CA ASP A 416 6.05 -7.69 -19.78
C ASP A 416 6.26 -7.07 -18.40
N ASN A 417 7.47 -6.65 -18.05
CA ASN A 417 7.77 -6.06 -16.74
C ASN A 417 7.55 -4.54 -16.68
N PHE A 418 7.13 -3.90 -17.77
CA PHE A 418 6.86 -2.46 -17.81
C PHE A 418 5.35 -2.20 -17.73
N HIS A 419 4.95 -1.27 -16.86
CA HIS A 419 3.57 -0.78 -16.81
C HIS A 419 3.43 0.47 -17.67
N LYS A 420 2.48 0.45 -18.61
CA LYS A 420 2.13 1.63 -19.41
C LYS A 420 1.02 2.42 -18.73
N VAL A 421 1.25 3.72 -18.59
CA VAL A 421 0.23 4.64 -18.06
C VAL A 421 -0.60 5.15 -19.23
N ILE A 422 -1.83 4.67 -19.34
CA ILE A 422 -2.80 5.08 -20.36
C ILE A 422 -3.88 5.91 -19.68
N LYS A 423 -4.12 7.13 -20.18
CA LYS A 423 -5.23 7.99 -19.78
C LYS A 423 -6.36 7.80 -20.78
N CYS A 424 -7.50 7.30 -20.33
CA CYS A 424 -8.65 7.04 -21.19
C CYS A 424 -9.91 7.63 -20.56
N TYR A 425 -10.57 8.50 -21.32
CA TYR A 425 -11.84 9.11 -20.96
C TYR A 425 -12.74 9.13 -22.18
N VAL A 426 -13.89 8.47 -22.08
CA VAL A 426 -14.94 8.47 -23.10
C VAL A 426 -15.98 9.49 -22.65
N PRO A 427 -16.08 10.65 -23.34
CA PRO A 427 -17.07 11.64 -22.99
C PRO A 427 -18.49 11.09 -23.22
N PRO A 428 -19.47 11.48 -22.39
CA PRO A 428 -20.85 11.04 -22.59
C PRO A 428 -21.41 11.55 -23.93
N GLU A 429 -22.07 10.65 -24.68
CA GLU A 429 -22.78 10.98 -25.93
C GLU A 429 -24.30 10.74 -25.81
N PRO A 430 -25.16 11.75 -26.13
CA PRO A 430 -24.81 13.13 -26.45
C PRO A 430 -24.25 13.90 -25.23
N PRO A 431 -23.56 15.03 -25.42
CA PRO A 431 -23.13 15.89 -24.32
C PRO A 431 -24.31 16.21 -23.40
N ALA A 432 -24.10 16.16 -22.09
CA ALA A 432 -25.13 16.43 -21.10
C ALA A 432 -25.87 17.73 -21.46
N GLN A 433 -27.15 17.64 -21.83
CA GLN A 433 -27.93 18.82 -22.18
C GLN A 433 -28.38 19.50 -20.87
N PRO A 434 -27.93 20.74 -20.59
CA PRO A 434 -28.40 21.44 -19.41
C PRO A 434 -29.86 21.84 -19.61
N GLY A 435 -30.74 21.47 -18.67
CA GLY A 435 -32.08 22.03 -18.61
C GLY A 435 -33.13 21.20 -17.90
N ARG A 436 -33.04 19.86 -17.94
CA ARG A 436 -33.95 18.97 -17.21
C ARG A 436 -33.46 17.51 -17.16
N TYR A 437 -33.49 16.89 -15.99
CA TYR A 437 -33.18 15.48 -15.75
C TYR A 437 -34.44 14.63 -15.62
N GLU A 438 -34.34 13.36 -16.01
CA GLU A 438 -35.42 12.39 -15.83
C GLU A 438 -35.60 12.03 -14.34
N THR A 439 -36.84 12.07 -13.88
CA THR A 439 -37.21 11.87 -12.47
C THR A 439 -37.87 10.52 -12.19
N ARG A 440 -38.07 9.69 -13.23
CA ARG A 440 -38.81 8.42 -13.18
C ARG A 440 -38.06 7.35 -13.97
N ASN A 441 -37.91 6.16 -13.41
CA ASN A 441 -37.24 5.02 -14.05
C ASN A 441 -35.81 5.33 -14.57
N CYS A 442 -35.11 6.28 -13.97
CA CYS A 442 -33.76 6.72 -14.36
C CYS A 442 -32.65 5.92 -13.65
N TYR A 443 -32.87 4.63 -13.45
CA TYR A 443 -31.96 3.72 -12.75
C TYR A 443 -31.98 2.33 -13.40
N PRO A 444 -30.88 1.55 -13.27
CA PRO A 444 -30.84 0.20 -13.82
C PRO A 444 -31.84 -0.71 -13.12
N VAL A 445 -32.43 -1.64 -13.87
CA VAL A 445 -33.34 -2.66 -13.35
C VAL A 445 -32.77 -4.04 -13.66
N GLN A 446 -32.51 -4.82 -12.62
CA GLN A 446 -32.07 -6.21 -12.78
C GLN A 446 -33.19 -7.12 -13.32
N SER A 447 -32.81 -8.18 -14.04
CA SER A 447 -33.76 -9.21 -14.47
C SER A 447 -34.21 -10.07 -13.27
N ALA A 448 -35.35 -10.75 -13.41
CA ALA A 448 -35.86 -11.64 -12.37
C ALA A 448 -34.91 -12.84 -12.11
N ASP A 449 -34.31 -13.39 -13.18
CA ASP A 449 -33.36 -14.50 -13.09
C ASP A 449 -32.08 -14.08 -12.38
N GLU A 450 -31.58 -12.87 -12.64
CA GLU A 450 -30.36 -12.37 -12.00
C GLU A 450 -30.59 -12.10 -10.50
N ARG A 451 -31.73 -11.48 -10.15
CA ARG A 451 -32.13 -11.34 -8.73
C ARG A 451 -32.21 -12.69 -8.02
N ALA A 452 -32.78 -13.71 -8.66
CA ALA A 452 -32.86 -15.04 -8.07
C ALA A 452 -31.48 -15.68 -7.84
N ARG A 453 -30.53 -15.50 -8.76
CA ARG A 453 -29.14 -15.96 -8.60
C ARG A 453 -28.41 -15.25 -7.48
N ILE A 454 -28.55 -13.93 -7.41
CA ILE A 454 -27.97 -13.08 -6.36
C ILE A 454 -28.51 -13.53 -4.99
N GLN A 455 -29.83 -13.69 -4.86
CA GLN A 455 -30.47 -14.13 -3.62
C GLN A 455 -29.97 -15.51 -3.17
N ASP A 456 -29.81 -16.46 -4.09
CA ASP A 456 -29.27 -17.78 -3.76
C ASP A 456 -27.80 -17.70 -3.27
N ARG A 457 -26.95 -16.91 -3.93
CA ARG A 457 -25.55 -16.73 -3.49
C ARG A 457 -25.48 -16.02 -2.14
N LEU A 458 -26.27 -14.97 -1.92
CA LEU A 458 -26.32 -14.25 -0.63
C LEU A 458 -26.82 -15.14 0.50
N ALA A 459 -27.85 -15.97 0.26
CA ALA A 459 -28.33 -16.93 1.24
C ALA A 459 -27.25 -17.96 1.63
N ARG A 460 -26.49 -18.45 0.64
CA ARG A 460 -25.34 -19.36 0.89
C ARG A 460 -24.23 -18.67 1.68
N LEU A 461 -23.85 -17.44 1.31
CA LEU A 461 -22.84 -16.65 2.03
C LEU A 461 -23.26 -16.39 3.48
N HIS A 462 -24.51 -15.98 3.69
CA HIS A 462 -25.03 -15.72 5.03
C HIS A 462 -25.02 -16.98 5.91
N LEU A 463 -25.43 -18.14 5.37
CA LEU A 463 -25.43 -19.41 6.10
C LEU A 463 -24.02 -19.91 6.42
N ALA A 464 -23.06 -19.68 5.53
CA ALA A 464 -21.68 -20.17 5.67
C ALA A 464 -20.75 -19.23 6.46
N THR A 465 -21.13 -17.96 6.64
CA THR A 465 -20.35 -16.99 7.42
C THR A 465 -20.40 -17.35 8.89
N ASP A 466 -19.30 -17.90 9.42
CA ASP A 466 -19.16 -18.19 10.84
C ASP A 466 -18.91 -16.91 11.64
N LEU A 467 -19.91 -16.54 12.45
CA LEU A 467 -19.86 -15.39 13.35
C LEU A 467 -19.60 -15.79 14.82
N SER A 468 -19.34 -17.07 15.07
CA SER A 468 -19.01 -17.55 16.41
C SER A 468 -17.59 -17.14 16.78
N PHE A 469 -17.40 -16.76 18.05
CA PHE A 469 -16.08 -16.51 18.60
C PHE A 469 -16.04 -16.78 20.10
N PRO A 470 -14.88 -17.13 20.66
CA PRO A 470 -14.72 -17.41 22.08
C PRO A 470 -15.02 -16.18 22.96
N PRO A 471 -15.55 -16.38 24.18
CA PRO A 471 -15.82 -15.27 25.11
C PRO A 471 -14.53 -14.62 25.61
N ASP A 472 -13.48 -15.42 25.85
CA ASP A 472 -12.17 -14.93 26.23
C ASP A 472 -11.38 -14.53 24.99
N ARG A 473 -10.98 -13.25 24.92
CA ARG A 473 -10.26 -12.72 23.75
C ARG A 473 -8.84 -13.24 23.66
N VAL A 474 -8.09 -13.20 24.76
CA VAL A 474 -6.65 -13.52 24.78
C VAL A 474 -6.33 -14.41 25.96
N CYS A 475 -5.62 -15.50 25.73
CA CYS A 475 -4.94 -16.25 26.78
C CYS A 475 -3.43 -15.99 26.79
N TYR A 476 -2.79 -16.31 27.90
CA TYR A 476 -1.33 -16.28 27.98
C TYR A 476 -0.78 -17.38 28.86
N VAL A 477 0.47 -17.75 28.60
CA VAL A 477 1.22 -18.71 29.41
C VAL A 477 2.60 -18.16 29.79
N TYR A 478 2.97 -18.41 31.04
CA TYR A 478 4.27 -18.07 31.64
C TYR A 478 4.50 -19.00 32.84
N ASP A 479 5.69 -19.57 32.92
CA ASP A 479 6.11 -20.47 33.98
C ASP A 479 7.54 -20.15 34.44
N GLU A 480 7.74 -20.09 35.76
CA GLU A 480 9.02 -19.72 36.36
C GLU A 480 10.10 -20.80 36.19
N LEU A 481 9.73 -22.06 35.91
CA LEU A 481 10.71 -23.12 35.60
C LEU A 481 11.61 -22.72 34.44
N MET A 482 11.08 -21.97 33.47
CA MET A 482 11.84 -21.46 32.34
C MET A 482 12.93 -20.46 32.73
N LEU A 483 12.92 -19.90 33.95
CA LEU A 483 13.99 -19.03 34.47
C LEU A 483 15.24 -19.81 34.90
N GLU A 484 15.11 -21.12 35.15
CA GLU A 484 16.20 -21.95 35.66
C GLU A 484 17.26 -22.24 34.59
N HIS A 485 16.92 -22.22 33.30
CA HIS A 485 17.88 -22.31 32.21
C HIS A 485 18.74 -21.03 32.15
N ARG A 486 20.03 -21.11 32.48
CA ARG A 486 20.95 -19.95 32.46
C ARG A 486 22.37 -20.37 32.16
N ASN A 487 23.15 -19.44 31.60
CA ASN A 487 24.57 -19.66 31.39
C ASN A 487 25.34 -19.43 32.70
N SER A 488 25.73 -20.51 33.37
CA SER A 488 26.50 -20.43 34.63
C SER A 488 27.96 -19.98 34.44
N ALA A 489 28.48 -20.02 33.20
CA ALA A 489 29.85 -19.65 32.89
C ALA A 489 29.99 -18.17 32.48
N GLU A 490 28.95 -17.58 31.91
CA GLU A 490 28.94 -16.20 31.41
C GLU A 490 27.79 -15.40 32.01
N LYS A 491 28.14 -14.37 32.80
CA LYS A 491 27.16 -13.55 33.53
C LYS A 491 26.29 -12.67 32.62
N TRP A 492 26.77 -12.31 31.44
CA TRP A 492 26.13 -11.32 30.55
C TRP A 492 25.70 -11.92 29.21
N HIS A 493 25.39 -13.22 29.20
CA HIS A 493 24.87 -13.89 28.01
C HIS A 493 23.52 -13.26 27.59
N PRO A 494 23.32 -12.92 26.30
CA PRO A 494 22.14 -12.17 25.86
C PRO A 494 20.82 -12.93 26.12
N GLU A 495 20.81 -14.24 25.90
CA GLU A 495 19.68 -15.11 26.25
C GLU A 495 19.66 -15.37 27.76
N GLN A 496 19.05 -14.46 28.53
CA GLN A 496 19.03 -14.47 29.99
C GLN A 496 17.59 -14.62 30.55
N PRO A 497 17.40 -15.18 31.77
CA PRO A 497 16.08 -15.34 32.40
C PRO A 497 15.26 -14.06 32.53
N GLU A 498 15.93 -12.92 32.72
CA GLU A 498 15.32 -11.60 32.88
C GLU A 498 14.46 -11.19 31.68
N ARG A 499 14.66 -11.80 30.50
CA ARG A 499 13.88 -11.55 29.29
C ARG A 499 12.38 -11.77 29.53
N ILE A 500 12.01 -12.98 29.97
CA ILE A 500 10.60 -13.33 30.24
C ILE A 500 10.09 -12.68 31.54
N ALA A 501 10.96 -12.51 32.55
CA ALA A 501 10.58 -11.83 33.79
C ALA A 501 10.21 -10.36 33.54
N LYS A 502 10.97 -9.65 32.69
CA LYS A 502 10.72 -8.24 32.36
C LYS A 502 9.45 -8.07 31.51
N ILE A 503 9.19 -8.97 30.57
CA ILE A 503 7.91 -9.02 29.84
C ILE A 503 6.75 -9.17 30.83
N MET A 504 6.82 -10.13 31.75
CA MET A 504 5.75 -10.33 32.72
C MET A 504 5.57 -9.16 33.69
N GLN A 505 6.67 -8.55 34.14
CA GLN A 505 6.62 -7.31 34.94
C GLN A 505 5.86 -6.22 34.17
N ARG A 506 6.15 -6.07 32.87
CA ARG A 506 5.52 -5.06 32.00
C ARG A 506 4.03 -5.31 31.80
N LEU A 507 3.67 -6.54 31.45
CA LEU A 507 2.29 -6.96 31.20
C LEU A 507 1.43 -6.87 32.48
N THR A 508 2.02 -7.10 33.64
CA THR A 508 1.28 -7.11 34.92
C THR A 508 1.25 -5.74 35.59
N GLY A 509 2.40 -5.07 35.71
CA GLY A 509 2.56 -3.83 36.46
C GLY A 509 2.33 -2.58 35.61
N ASP A 510 3.19 -2.39 34.60
CA ASP A 510 3.26 -1.12 33.85
C ASP A 510 2.02 -0.88 32.97
N TYR A 511 1.59 -1.91 32.24
CA TYR A 511 0.48 -1.84 31.28
C TYR A 511 -0.82 -2.49 31.80
N GLN A 512 -0.75 -3.32 32.84
CA GLN A 512 -1.90 -4.02 33.43
C GLN A 512 -2.74 -4.81 32.42
N LEU A 513 -2.10 -5.45 31.43
CA LEU A 513 -2.73 -6.27 30.41
C LEU A 513 -3.06 -7.67 30.92
N ALA A 514 -2.19 -8.26 31.76
CA ALA A 514 -2.33 -9.64 32.22
C ALA A 514 -3.66 -9.91 32.94
N GLN A 515 -4.20 -8.93 33.68
CA GLN A 515 -5.49 -9.05 34.37
C GLN A 515 -6.71 -9.14 33.43
N ARG A 516 -6.53 -8.80 32.15
CA ARG A 516 -7.55 -8.86 31.09
C ARG A 516 -7.41 -10.10 30.20
N MET A 517 -6.43 -10.95 30.49
CA MET A 517 -6.16 -12.17 29.74
C MET A 517 -6.40 -13.39 30.62
N LYS A 518 -6.74 -14.51 29.97
CA LYS A 518 -6.85 -15.81 30.65
C LYS A 518 -5.48 -16.44 30.83
N ARG A 519 -4.99 -16.56 32.06
CA ARG A 519 -3.75 -17.30 32.35
C ARG A 519 -3.98 -18.80 32.19
N LEU A 520 -3.15 -19.46 31.39
CA LEU A 520 -3.10 -20.92 31.29
C LEU A 520 -1.91 -21.48 32.09
N PRO A 521 -2.05 -22.66 32.71
CA PRO A 521 -0.93 -23.34 33.33
C PRO A 521 0.02 -23.90 32.25
N GLY A 522 1.33 -23.74 32.43
CA GLY A 522 2.32 -24.42 31.60
C GLY A 522 2.35 -25.93 31.89
N ARG A 523 2.78 -26.72 30.91
CA ARG A 523 3.07 -28.15 31.07
C ARG A 523 4.37 -28.51 30.38
N LEU A 524 4.98 -29.62 30.80
CA LEU A 524 6.11 -30.19 30.08
C LEU A 524 5.61 -30.90 28.81
N ALA A 525 6.25 -30.62 27.67
CA ALA A 525 6.06 -31.40 26.45
C ALA A 525 6.55 -32.84 26.64
N THR A 526 5.75 -33.81 26.21
CA THR A 526 6.14 -35.21 26.24
C THR A 526 7.17 -35.50 25.16
N THR A 527 7.89 -36.61 25.29
CA THR A 527 8.84 -37.03 24.25
C THR A 527 8.14 -37.30 22.92
N GLU A 528 6.92 -37.86 22.94
CA GLU A 528 6.12 -38.10 21.74
C GLU A 528 5.75 -36.80 21.03
N GLU A 529 5.44 -35.75 21.78
CA GLU A 529 5.15 -34.42 21.22
C GLU A 529 6.40 -33.79 20.60
N LEU A 530 7.55 -33.85 21.28
CA LEU A 530 8.81 -33.36 20.71
C LEU A 530 9.21 -34.13 19.45
N CYS A 531 8.99 -35.45 19.45
CA CYS A 531 9.25 -36.33 18.31
C CYS A 531 8.27 -36.15 17.14
N LEU A 532 7.34 -35.19 17.21
CA LEU A 532 6.57 -34.77 16.04
C LEU A 532 7.47 -34.13 14.96
N VAL A 533 8.54 -33.44 15.36
CA VAL A 533 9.49 -32.77 14.45
C VAL A 533 10.96 -33.11 14.74
N HIS A 534 11.30 -33.50 15.97
CA HIS A 534 12.67 -33.87 16.32
C HIS A 534 12.92 -35.38 16.25
N GLY A 535 14.15 -35.76 15.91
CA GLY A 535 14.60 -37.14 16.02
C GLY A 535 14.61 -37.61 17.48
N PRO A 536 14.22 -38.86 17.78
CA PRO A 536 14.23 -39.39 19.15
C PRO A 536 15.63 -39.36 19.77
N GLU A 537 16.68 -39.46 18.95
CA GLU A 537 18.07 -39.37 19.35
C GLU A 537 18.45 -37.99 19.89
N HIS A 538 17.98 -36.90 19.25
CA HIS A 538 18.18 -35.53 19.73
C HIS A 538 17.50 -35.33 21.09
N VAL A 539 16.23 -35.73 21.20
CA VAL A 539 15.47 -35.59 22.45
C VAL A 539 16.14 -36.35 23.60
N ARG A 540 16.63 -37.56 23.34
CA ARG A 540 17.37 -38.36 24.32
C ARG A 540 18.69 -37.69 24.70
N LEU A 541 19.48 -37.26 23.72
CA LEU A 541 20.78 -36.64 23.93
C LEU A 541 20.68 -35.40 24.82
N ILE A 542 19.71 -34.52 24.58
CA ILE A 542 19.50 -33.33 25.41
C ILE A 542 19.20 -33.71 26.86
N GLY A 543 18.34 -34.71 27.08
CA GLY A 543 18.02 -35.20 28.43
C GLY A 543 19.24 -35.78 29.16
N GLU A 544 20.08 -36.56 28.47
CA GLU A 544 21.30 -37.14 29.03
C GLU A 544 22.38 -36.08 29.31
N VAL A 545 22.59 -35.15 28.38
CA VAL A 545 23.60 -34.08 28.50
C VAL A 545 23.31 -33.20 29.71
N CYS A 546 22.05 -32.83 29.95
CA CYS A 546 21.67 -32.00 31.11
C CYS A 546 21.96 -32.67 32.46
N GLN A 547 22.13 -34.00 32.50
CA GLN A 547 22.48 -34.74 33.72
C GLN A 547 23.98 -35.04 33.82
N SER A 548 24.77 -34.69 32.80
CA SER A 548 26.19 -35.01 32.71
C SER A 548 27.08 -33.87 33.22
N SER A 549 28.24 -34.22 33.79
CA SER A 549 29.30 -33.23 34.07
C SER A 549 29.99 -32.69 32.81
N THR A 550 29.74 -33.28 31.63
CA THR A 550 30.35 -32.89 30.35
C THR A 550 29.55 -31.82 29.59
N MET A 551 28.47 -31.27 30.16
CA MET A 551 27.58 -30.27 29.53
C MET A 551 28.31 -29.21 28.72
N LYS A 552 29.32 -28.56 29.30
CA LYS A 552 30.07 -27.49 28.63
C LYS A 552 30.80 -27.99 27.38
N GLN A 553 31.48 -29.14 27.49
CA GLN A 553 32.22 -29.74 26.37
C GLN A 553 31.29 -30.17 25.24
N THR A 554 30.07 -30.59 25.57
CA THR A 554 29.05 -30.92 24.57
C THR A 554 28.45 -29.65 23.96
N ALA A 555 28.21 -28.61 24.75
CA ALA A 555 27.74 -27.31 24.25
C ALA A 555 28.73 -26.69 23.24
N ASP A 556 30.03 -26.78 23.51
CA ASP A 556 31.11 -26.26 22.66
C ASP A 556 31.18 -26.94 21.26
N GLN A 557 30.49 -28.08 21.08
CA GLN A 557 30.38 -28.77 19.78
C GLN A 557 29.27 -28.20 18.89
N TYR A 558 28.38 -27.39 19.47
CA TYR A 558 27.26 -26.77 18.76
C TYR A 558 27.49 -25.27 18.58
N ASN A 559 26.85 -24.70 17.56
CA ASN A 559 26.97 -23.28 17.28
C ASN A 559 26.08 -22.47 18.22
N SER A 560 26.72 -21.68 19.09
CA SER A 560 26.04 -20.73 19.99
C SER A 560 25.01 -21.39 20.91
N ILE A 561 25.40 -22.49 21.57
CA ILE A 561 24.58 -23.21 22.55
C ILE A 561 25.25 -23.19 23.92
N TYR A 562 24.42 -23.16 24.96
CA TYR A 562 24.86 -23.42 26.33
C TYR A 562 23.85 -24.35 27.03
N PHE A 563 24.37 -25.21 27.92
CA PHE A 563 23.54 -26.11 28.72
C PHE A 563 23.57 -25.76 30.20
N HIS A 564 22.48 -26.08 30.88
CA HIS A 564 22.27 -26.02 32.31
C HIS A 564 21.54 -27.31 32.74
N PRO A 565 21.67 -27.79 33.99
CA PRO A 565 20.91 -28.95 34.45
C PRO A 565 19.39 -28.87 34.21
N SER A 566 18.85 -27.66 34.19
CA SER A 566 17.43 -27.38 33.94
C SER A 566 17.07 -27.15 32.47
N THR A 567 18.02 -27.26 31.52
CA THR A 567 17.77 -26.94 30.10
C THR A 567 16.67 -27.82 29.49
N ASP A 568 16.76 -29.15 29.61
CA ASP A 568 15.73 -30.07 29.08
C ASP A 568 14.34 -29.74 29.66
N ALA A 569 14.25 -29.61 30.98
CA ALA A 569 13.00 -29.29 31.66
C ALA A 569 12.43 -27.92 31.24
N SER A 570 13.28 -26.90 31.09
CA SER A 570 12.88 -25.56 30.64
C SER A 570 12.40 -25.57 29.19
N ALA A 571 13.13 -26.26 28.30
CA ALA A 571 12.76 -26.38 26.89
C ALA A 571 11.45 -27.16 26.72
N ARG A 572 11.25 -28.25 27.48
CA ARG A 572 9.96 -28.98 27.54
C ARG A 572 8.84 -28.10 28.06
N MET A 573 9.10 -27.27 29.07
CA MET A 573 8.11 -26.34 29.61
C MET A 573 7.73 -25.29 28.56
N ALA A 574 8.69 -24.73 27.82
CA ALA A 574 8.44 -23.80 26.73
C ALA A 574 7.56 -24.43 25.65
N THR A 575 7.94 -25.61 25.14
CA THR A 575 7.18 -26.29 24.09
C THR A 575 5.78 -26.72 24.55
N GLY A 576 5.64 -27.27 25.75
CA GLY A 576 4.34 -27.69 26.27
C GLY A 576 3.43 -26.52 26.63
N SER A 577 4.00 -25.36 27.00
CA SER A 577 3.27 -24.10 27.16
C SER A 577 2.70 -23.60 25.83
N VAL A 578 3.49 -23.64 24.74
CA VAL A 578 3.01 -23.27 23.39
C VAL A 578 1.89 -24.21 22.95
N LEU A 579 2.04 -25.53 23.15
CA LEU A 579 0.99 -26.51 22.84
C LEU A 579 -0.30 -26.20 23.59
N THR A 580 -0.23 -25.90 24.89
CA THR A 580 -1.40 -25.57 25.72
C THR A 580 -2.18 -24.37 25.18
N VAL A 581 -1.48 -23.33 24.73
CA VAL A 581 -2.11 -22.13 24.14
C VAL A 581 -2.75 -22.47 22.79
N VAL A 582 -2.05 -23.19 21.92
CA VAL A 582 -2.58 -23.59 20.61
C VAL A 582 -3.82 -24.49 20.76
N GLU A 583 -3.81 -25.44 21.70
CA GLU A 583 -4.96 -26.27 22.02
C GLU A 583 -6.15 -25.41 22.51
N ASP A 584 -5.95 -24.47 23.44
CA ASP A 584 -7.03 -23.60 23.95
C ASP A 584 -7.65 -22.71 22.85
N VAL A 585 -6.84 -22.24 21.91
CA VAL A 585 -7.29 -21.45 20.75
C VAL A 585 -8.06 -22.32 19.73
N LEU A 586 -7.52 -23.49 19.37
CA LEU A 586 -8.16 -24.39 18.40
C LEU A 586 -9.45 -25.02 18.93
N GLU A 587 -9.54 -25.23 20.24
CA GLU A 587 -10.76 -25.74 20.91
C GLU A 587 -11.80 -24.64 21.15
N GLY A 588 -11.56 -23.41 20.68
CA GLY A 588 -12.51 -22.30 20.76
C GLY A 588 -12.77 -21.80 22.17
N ARG A 589 -11.82 -22.01 23.10
CA ARG A 589 -11.93 -21.50 24.47
C ARG A 589 -11.40 -20.08 24.58
N THR A 590 -10.39 -19.73 23.82
CA THR A 590 -9.89 -18.35 23.64
C THR A 590 -9.68 -18.03 22.17
N ARG A 591 -9.78 -16.75 21.80
CA ARG A 591 -9.62 -16.34 20.39
C ARG A 591 -8.16 -16.34 19.94
N SER A 592 -7.26 -15.82 20.77
CA SER A 592 -5.83 -15.70 20.48
C SER A 592 -4.97 -15.94 21.73
N GLY A 593 -3.65 -16.04 21.56
CA GLY A 593 -2.75 -16.39 22.65
C GLY A 593 -1.37 -15.74 22.62
N VAL A 594 -0.76 -15.58 23.80
CA VAL A 594 0.61 -15.09 23.99
C VAL A 594 1.44 -16.08 24.82
N CYS A 595 2.52 -16.57 24.25
CA CYS A 595 3.46 -17.49 24.90
C CYS A 595 4.72 -16.73 25.33
N VAL A 596 4.81 -16.38 26.61
CA VAL A 596 6.00 -15.77 27.21
C VAL A 596 6.95 -16.88 27.66
N VAL A 597 7.64 -17.48 26.69
CA VAL A 597 8.41 -18.72 26.86
C VAL A 597 9.90 -18.52 26.60
N ARG A 598 10.74 -19.38 27.19
CA ARG A 598 12.16 -19.55 26.88
C ARG A 598 12.68 -20.92 27.36
N PRO A 599 13.76 -21.49 26.80
CA PRO A 599 14.59 -21.01 25.68
C PRO A 599 13.82 -20.90 24.34
N PRO A 600 14.34 -20.15 23.35
CA PRO A 600 13.74 -20.05 22.01
C PRO A 600 13.80 -21.39 21.24
N GLY A 601 13.21 -21.43 20.05
CA GLY A 601 13.05 -22.65 19.25
C GLY A 601 13.37 -22.56 17.76
N HIS A 602 13.23 -21.41 17.09
CA HIS A 602 13.19 -21.36 15.61
C HIS A 602 14.49 -21.81 14.89
N HIS A 603 15.65 -21.81 15.56
CA HIS A 603 16.90 -22.34 15.02
C HIS A 603 17.10 -23.85 15.24
N ALA A 604 16.35 -24.47 16.16
CA ALA A 604 16.53 -25.88 16.47
C ALA A 604 16.09 -26.75 15.28
N GLU A 605 17.03 -27.56 14.78
CA GLU A 605 16.82 -28.49 13.69
C GLU A 605 16.15 -29.78 14.17
N ALA A 606 15.81 -30.67 13.24
CA ALA A 606 15.25 -31.97 13.58
C ALA A 606 16.18 -32.78 14.52
N ASP A 607 17.50 -32.69 14.36
CA ASP A 607 18.47 -33.53 15.06
C ASP A 607 19.55 -32.78 15.85
N THR A 608 19.57 -31.44 15.84
CA THR A 608 20.62 -30.64 16.49
C THR A 608 20.09 -29.35 17.13
N PRO A 609 20.58 -28.95 18.32
CA PRO A 609 20.33 -27.63 18.87
C PRO A 609 21.22 -26.57 18.17
N HIS A 610 20.73 -25.34 18.06
CA HIS A 610 21.44 -24.27 17.37
C HIS A 610 20.98 -22.89 17.86
N GLY A 611 21.87 -21.89 17.98
CA GLY A 611 21.47 -20.50 18.22
C GLY A 611 20.57 -20.30 19.43
N PHE A 612 20.98 -20.81 20.59
CA PHE A 612 20.21 -20.87 21.85
C PHE A 612 18.97 -21.77 21.84
N CYS A 613 18.55 -22.27 20.68
CA CYS A 613 17.35 -23.07 20.52
C CYS A 613 17.61 -24.55 20.80
N ILE A 614 16.76 -25.15 21.63
CA ILE A 614 16.89 -26.56 22.06
C ILE A 614 15.86 -27.44 21.34
N TYR A 615 14.58 -27.03 21.41
CA TYR A 615 13.47 -27.65 20.70
C TYR A 615 12.70 -26.56 19.96
N ASN A 616 12.28 -26.86 18.73
CA ASN A 616 11.53 -25.95 17.90
C ASN A 616 10.05 -25.94 18.33
N SER A 617 9.76 -25.13 19.35
CA SER A 617 8.44 -25.08 20.00
C SER A 617 7.31 -24.75 19.03
N ILE A 618 7.53 -23.80 18.12
CA ILE A 618 6.53 -23.39 17.14
C ILE A 618 6.31 -24.47 16.07
N ALA A 619 7.37 -25.16 15.63
CA ALA A 619 7.25 -26.27 14.68
C ALA A 619 6.54 -27.49 15.29
N VAL A 620 6.85 -27.83 16.56
CA VAL A 620 6.10 -28.87 17.30
C VAL A 620 4.61 -28.51 17.34
N ALA A 621 4.27 -27.25 17.65
CA ALA A 621 2.90 -26.80 17.74
C ALA A 621 2.16 -26.81 16.38
N ALA A 622 2.81 -26.36 15.30
CA ALA A 622 2.25 -26.43 13.96
C ALA A 622 2.00 -27.89 13.53
N ARG A 623 2.97 -28.77 13.76
CA ARG A 623 2.85 -30.20 13.46
C ARG A 623 1.77 -30.88 14.30
N HIS A 624 1.62 -30.47 15.57
CA HIS A 624 0.53 -30.91 16.43
C HIS A 624 -0.83 -30.46 15.89
N ALA A 625 -0.98 -29.20 15.49
CA ALA A 625 -2.22 -28.69 14.90
C ALA A 625 -2.61 -29.46 13.63
N VAL A 626 -1.67 -29.73 12.73
CA VAL A 626 -1.91 -30.53 11.52
C VAL A 626 -2.31 -31.98 11.87
N LYS A 627 -1.55 -32.67 12.73
CA LYS A 627 -1.79 -34.10 13.02
C LYS A 627 -2.97 -34.36 13.95
N ARG A 628 -3.18 -33.54 14.98
CA ARG A 628 -4.19 -33.76 16.03
C ARG A 628 -5.55 -33.15 15.69
N TYR A 629 -5.53 -31.96 15.09
CA TYR A 629 -6.73 -31.18 14.76
C TYR A 629 -7.08 -31.23 13.27
N GLY A 630 -6.22 -31.81 12.42
CA GLY A 630 -6.50 -32.00 11.00
C GLY A 630 -6.46 -30.70 10.18
N LEU A 631 -5.78 -29.67 10.67
CA LEU A 631 -5.60 -28.42 9.93
C LEU A 631 -4.83 -28.69 8.64
N ARG A 632 -5.30 -28.06 7.57
CA ARG A 632 -4.68 -28.15 6.25
C ARG A 632 -3.76 -26.98 5.96
N ARG A 633 -3.94 -25.86 6.67
CA ARG A 633 -3.22 -24.62 6.42
C ARG A 633 -2.83 -23.92 7.72
N VAL A 634 -1.54 -23.97 8.07
CA VAL A 634 -0.95 -23.27 9.20
C VAL A 634 0.06 -22.28 8.68
N LEU A 635 -0.10 -21.00 9.01
CA LEU A 635 0.87 -19.96 8.67
C LEU A 635 1.81 -19.75 9.85
N ILE A 636 3.11 -19.78 9.59
CA ILE A 636 4.15 -19.33 10.52
C ILE A 636 4.78 -18.06 9.95
N VAL A 637 4.64 -16.94 10.68
CA VAL A 637 5.35 -15.69 10.36
C VAL A 637 6.50 -15.52 11.35
N ASP A 638 7.72 -15.42 10.84
CA ASP A 638 8.92 -15.17 11.62
C ASP A 638 9.44 -13.76 11.34
N TRP A 639 9.34 -12.90 12.37
CA TRP A 639 9.85 -11.54 12.33
C TRP A 639 11.08 -11.35 13.23
N ASP A 640 11.62 -12.45 13.76
CA ASP A 640 12.94 -12.44 14.41
C ASP A 640 13.98 -11.96 13.40
N VAL A 641 14.97 -11.19 13.87
CA VAL A 641 15.98 -10.63 12.97
C VAL A 641 16.86 -11.72 12.34
N HIS A 642 16.90 -12.92 12.91
CA HIS A 642 17.60 -14.06 12.37
C HIS A 642 16.64 -14.96 11.59
N HIS A 643 17.13 -15.52 10.49
CA HIS A 643 16.41 -16.56 9.77
C HIS A 643 16.24 -17.81 10.65
N GLY A 644 14.99 -18.24 10.88
CA GLY A 644 14.66 -19.49 11.56
C GLY A 644 14.95 -20.73 10.70
N ASN A 645 16.23 -21.05 10.51
CA ASN A 645 16.70 -22.18 9.70
C ASN A 645 16.05 -23.52 10.07
N GLY A 646 15.91 -23.80 11.37
CA GLY A 646 15.30 -25.05 11.85
C GLY A 646 13.83 -25.15 11.43
N THR A 647 13.08 -24.06 11.56
CA THR A 647 11.67 -24.01 11.14
C THR A 647 11.54 -24.22 9.62
N GLN A 648 12.38 -23.56 8.82
CA GLN A 648 12.40 -23.74 7.37
C GLN A 648 12.65 -25.20 7.00
N HIS A 649 13.71 -25.84 7.50
CA HIS A 649 14.05 -27.21 7.13
C HIS A 649 12.99 -28.24 7.56
N ILE A 650 12.37 -28.05 8.73
CA ILE A 650 11.31 -28.95 9.23
C ILE A 650 10.07 -28.96 8.29
N PHE A 651 9.78 -27.85 7.63
CA PHE A 651 8.59 -27.69 6.77
C PHE A 651 8.91 -27.54 5.28
N GLU A 652 10.16 -27.64 4.87
CA GLU A 652 10.61 -27.33 3.50
C GLU A 652 9.85 -28.12 2.42
N GLN A 653 9.41 -29.34 2.74
CA GLN A 653 8.65 -30.22 1.85
C GLN A 653 7.14 -30.29 2.16
N ASP A 654 6.64 -29.53 3.13
CA ASP A 654 5.29 -29.66 3.65
C ASP A 654 4.34 -28.56 3.13
N PRO A 655 3.33 -28.90 2.31
CA PRO A 655 2.38 -27.91 1.78
C PRO A 655 1.34 -27.45 2.82
N HIS A 656 1.24 -28.11 3.98
CA HIS A 656 0.27 -27.75 5.02
C HIS A 656 0.75 -26.61 5.92
N VAL A 657 2.03 -26.27 5.85
CA VAL A 657 2.64 -25.21 6.65
C VAL A 657 3.33 -24.22 5.72
N LEU A 658 2.85 -22.98 5.71
CA LEU A 658 3.50 -21.87 5.03
C LEU A 658 4.42 -21.16 6.03
N TYR A 659 5.71 -21.10 5.74
CA TYR A 659 6.69 -20.34 6.52
C TYR A 659 7.09 -19.07 5.78
N ILE A 660 6.93 -17.91 6.43
CA ILE A 660 7.36 -16.61 5.93
C ILE A 660 8.32 -16.00 6.95
N SER A 661 9.54 -15.68 6.54
CA SER A 661 10.55 -15.08 7.42
C SER A 661 11.05 -13.75 6.86
N VAL A 662 11.09 -12.72 7.70
CA VAL A 662 11.72 -11.44 7.43
C VAL A 662 12.88 -11.24 8.38
N HIS A 663 14.10 -11.21 7.85
CA HIS A 663 15.32 -11.33 8.66
C HIS A 663 16.47 -10.54 8.04
N ARG A 664 17.51 -10.28 8.81
CA ARG A 664 18.78 -9.76 8.30
C ARG A 664 19.59 -10.90 7.71
N TYR A 665 20.04 -10.71 6.47
CA TYR A 665 20.80 -11.69 5.71
C TYR A 665 22.23 -11.23 5.44
N ASP A 666 22.43 -9.93 5.18
CA ASP A 666 23.73 -9.36 4.79
C ASP A 666 24.47 -10.20 3.73
N ASN A 667 23.74 -10.65 2.70
CA ASN A 667 24.24 -11.54 1.64
C ASN A 667 24.85 -12.85 2.19
N GLY A 668 24.22 -13.45 3.19
CA GLY A 668 24.66 -14.70 3.83
C GLY A 668 25.71 -14.54 4.93
N ALA A 669 26.13 -13.31 5.26
CA ALA A 669 27.11 -13.06 6.31
C ALA A 669 26.49 -12.99 7.72
N PHE A 670 25.19 -12.70 7.83
CA PHE A 670 24.50 -12.63 9.11
C PHE A 670 24.13 -14.02 9.63
N PHE A 671 24.04 -14.20 10.95
CA PHE A 671 23.73 -15.50 11.56
C PHE A 671 22.35 -16.01 11.06
N PRO A 672 22.22 -17.30 10.68
CA PRO A 672 23.11 -18.43 10.90
C PRO A 672 24.22 -18.64 9.85
N ARG A 673 24.42 -17.70 8.92
CA ARG A 673 25.41 -17.74 7.83
C ARG A 673 25.17 -18.86 6.81
N SER A 674 23.92 -19.07 6.44
CA SER A 674 23.53 -19.99 5.38
C SER A 674 22.93 -19.23 4.20
N THR A 675 23.14 -19.74 2.99
CA THR A 675 22.41 -19.31 1.79
C THR A 675 20.95 -19.72 1.79
N ASP A 676 20.54 -20.62 2.71
CA ASP A 676 19.16 -21.08 2.85
C ASP A 676 18.18 -19.94 3.20
N ALA A 677 18.71 -18.85 3.77
CA ALA A 677 17.97 -17.64 4.11
C ALA A 677 17.69 -16.72 2.90
N ASP A 678 18.22 -17.04 1.70
CA ASP A 678 18.03 -16.20 0.53
C ASP A 678 16.59 -16.28 -0.03
N TYR A 679 16.16 -15.25 -0.75
CA TYR A 679 14.83 -15.17 -1.37
C TYR A 679 14.61 -16.22 -2.46
N THR A 680 15.69 -16.81 -2.98
CA THR A 680 15.67 -17.88 -3.99
C THR A 680 15.23 -19.23 -3.42
N VAL A 681 15.24 -19.39 -2.10
CA VAL A 681 14.88 -20.64 -1.41
C VAL A 681 13.38 -20.64 -1.09
N VAL A 682 12.64 -21.39 -1.90
CA VAL A 682 11.17 -21.36 -1.95
C VAL A 682 10.52 -22.64 -1.45
N GLY A 683 11.26 -23.50 -0.77
CA GLY A 683 10.83 -24.84 -0.40
C GLY A 683 11.05 -25.86 -1.52
N SER A 684 10.83 -27.14 -1.23
CA SER A 684 11.14 -28.25 -2.12
C SER A 684 9.99 -29.26 -2.21
N GLY A 685 9.99 -30.09 -3.25
CA GLY A 685 8.95 -31.10 -3.44
C GLY A 685 7.53 -30.50 -3.41
N PRO A 686 6.58 -31.12 -2.65
CA PRO A 686 5.24 -30.56 -2.47
C PRO A 686 5.19 -29.22 -1.73
N GLY A 687 6.21 -28.88 -0.93
CA GLY A 687 6.33 -27.61 -0.20
C GLY A 687 6.86 -26.45 -1.04
N ARG A 688 7.14 -26.64 -2.34
CA ARG A 688 7.62 -25.57 -3.21
C ARG A 688 6.56 -24.46 -3.36
N GLY A 689 6.95 -23.23 -3.02
CA GLY A 689 6.08 -22.05 -2.88
C GLY A 689 5.67 -21.76 -1.43
N PHE A 690 5.78 -22.72 -0.51
CA PHE A 690 5.36 -22.61 0.90
C PHE A 690 6.48 -22.19 1.85
N ASN A 691 7.60 -21.70 1.30
CA ASN A 691 8.68 -21.05 2.05
C ASN A 691 8.99 -19.69 1.41
N VAL A 692 8.94 -18.62 2.20
CA VAL A 692 9.14 -17.26 1.74
C VAL A 692 10.15 -16.56 2.63
N ASN A 693 11.31 -16.25 2.07
CA ASN A 693 12.35 -15.48 2.75
C ASN A 693 12.37 -14.04 2.24
N ILE A 694 12.44 -13.07 3.17
CA ILE A 694 12.61 -11.63 2.91
C ILE A 694 13.94 -11.19 3.54
N PRO A 695 15.07 -11.32 2.79
CA PRO A 695 16.41 -11.18 3.34
C PRO A 695 16.95 -9.75 3.29
N TRP A 696 16.95 -9.04 4.41
CA TRP A 696 17.55 -7.70 4.50
C TRP A 696 19.07 -7.74 4.36
N ASN A 697 19.58 -7.17 3.28
CA ASN A 697 21.02 -7.09 3.01
C ASN A 697 21.73 -5.90 3.66
N ARG A 698 21.07 -5.26 4.63
CA ARG A 698 21.59 -4.09 5.32
C ARG A 698 21.04 -3.95 6.73
N LYS A 699 21.91 -3.51 7.65
CA LYS A 699 21.51 -3.02 8.97
C LYS A 699 20.68 -1.73 8.89
N GLY A 700 19.91 -1.49 9.95
CA GLY A 700 19.16 -0.24 10.13
C GLY A 700 17.78 -0.20 9.48
N MET A 701 17.31 -1.31 8.89
CA MET A 701 15.89 -1.47 8.51
C MET A 701 15.01 -1.19 9.74
N GLY A 702 13.97 -0.40 9.58
CA GLY A 702 13.02 -0.04 10.63
C GLY A 702 11.58 -0.21 10.16
N ASP A 703 10.67 0.55 10.79
CA ASP A 703 9.24 0.43 10.53
C ASP A 703 8.88 0.54 9.04
N PRO A 704 9.36 1.53 8.25
CA PRO A 704 8.93 1.67 6.87
C PRO A 704 9.23 0.45 5.99
N GLU A 705 10.40 -0.16 6.18
CA GLU A 705 10.83 -1.32 5.39
C GLU A 705 10.05 -2.59 5.76
N TYR A 706 9.77 -2.80 7.05
CA TYR A 706 8.92 -3.91 7.49
C TYR A 706 7.46 -3.70 7.08
N VAL A 707 6.92 -2.47 7.19
CA VAL A 707 5.57 -2.13 6.71
C VAL A 707 5.45 -2.41 5.21
N ALA A 708 6.46 -2.05 4.43
CA ALA A 708 6.51 -2.38 3.00
C ALA A 708 6.52 -3.89 2.75
N ALA A 709 7.32 -4.67 3.49
CA ALA A 709 7.32 -6.14 3.39
C ALA A 709 5.95 -6.75 3.74
N PHE A 710 5.28 -6.23 4.78
CA PHE A 710 3.96 -6.71 5.19
C PHE A 710 2.92 -6.49 4.09
N HIS A 711 2.85 -5.29 3.53
CA HIS A 711 1.84 -4.93 2.55
C HIS A 711 2.12 -5.45 1.13
N SER A 712 3.38 -5.59 0.74
CA SER A 712 3.75 -6.05 -0.61
C SER A 712 3.94 -7.57 -0.73
N VAL A 713 4.27 -8.26 0.37
CA VAL A 713 4.59 -9.70 0.35
C VAL A 713 3.77 -10.50 1.37
N ILE A 714 3.91 -10.20 2.66
CA ILE A 714 3.41 -11.11 3.73
C ILE A 714 1.88 -11.21 3.72
N LEU A 715 1.17 -10.07 3.74
CA LEU A 715 -0.29 -10.06 3.78
C LEU A 715 -0.92 -10.55 2.48
N PRO A 716 -0.47 -10.15 1.26
CA PRO A 716 -0.99 -10.72 0.02
C PRO A 716 -0.93 -12.25 0.01
N ILE A 717 0.24 -12.83 0.33
CA ILE A 717 0.43 -14.29 0.40
C ILE A 717 -0.46 -14.89 1.50
N ALA A 718 -0.51 -14.29 2.69
CA ALA A 718 -1.27 -14.83 3.80
C ALA A 718 -2.79 -14.84 3.55
N TYR A 719 -3.32 -13.83 2.84
CA TYR A 719 -4.72 -13.81 2.43
C TYR A 719 -5.02 -14.84 1.34
N GLU A 720 -4.13 -15.00 0.35
CA GLU A 720 -4.26 -16.03 -0.70
C GLU A 720 -4.14 -17.45 -0.13
N TYR A 721 -3.29 -17.64 0.88
CA TYR A 721 -3.13 -18.92 1.58
C TYR A 721 -4.33 -19.25 2.49
N GLU A 722 -5.05 -18.25 3.00
CA GLU A 722 -6.26 -18.41 3.83
C GLU A 722 -6.04 -19.37 5.02
N PRO A 723 -5.10 -19.06 5.95
CA PRO A 723 -4.71 -19.97 7.02
C PRO A 723 -5.85 -20.27 8.00
N GLU A 724 -5.80 -21.44 8.61
CA GLU A 724 -6.73 -21.86 9.67
C GLU A 724 -6.19 -21.55 11.07
N LEU A 725 -4.88 -21.36 11.20
CA LEU A 725 -4.16 -20.94 12.39
C LEU A 725 -2.94 -20.11 11.95
N VAL A 726 -2.69 -19.00 12.65
CA VAL A 726 -1.47 -18.20 12.47
C VAL A 726 -0.62 -18.32 13.73
N LEU A 727 0.62 -18.74 13.56
CA LEU A 727 1.65 -18.76 14.60
C LEU A 727 2.71 -17.71 14.25
N VAL A 728 3.20 -16.99 15.25
CA VAL A 728 4.27 -16.01 15.06
C VAL A 728 5.48 -16.41 15.89
N SER A 729 6.61 -16.61 15.21
CA SER A 729 7.94 -16.62 15.83
C SER A 729 8.26 -15.18 16.21
N ALA A 730 7.88 -14.80 17.43
CA ALA A 730 7.86 -13.43 17.89
C ALA A 730 9.21 -13.03 18.50
N GLY A 731 10.25 -12.94 17.65
CA GLY A 731 11.55 -12.40 18.00
C GLY A 731 11.54 -10.87 18.02
N PHE A 732 12.04 -10.27 19.09
CA PHE A 732 12.11 -8.80 19.22
C PHE A 732 13.55 -8.27 19.14
N ASP A 733 14.44 -9.01 18.50
CA ASP A 733 15.83 -8.61 18.25
C ASP A 733 16.01 -7.75 17.00
N ALA A 734 14.99 -7.63 16.13
CA ALA A 734 14.95 -6.57 15.13
C ALA A 734 14.55 -5.19 15.73
N ALA A 735 14.18 -5.16 17.01
CA ALA A 735 13.71 -3.96 17.67
C ALA A 735 14.81 -2.91 17.86
N ILE A 736 14.40 -1.64 17.89
CA ILE A 736 15.29 -0.53 18.23
C ILE A 736 15.94 -0.75 19.61
N GLY A 737 17.27 -0.62 19.64
CA GLY A 737 18.07 -0.78 20.86
C GLY A 737 18.47 -2.21 21.19
N ASP A 738 18.12 -3.20 20.35
CA ASP A 738 18.62 -4.56 20.52
C ASP A 738 20.15 -4.65 20.24
N PRO A 739 20.93 -5.38 21.06
CA PRO A 739 22.38 -5.47 20.88
C PRO A 739 22.82 -6.36 19.71
N LEU A 740 21.97 -7.27 19.20
CA LEU A 740 22.37 -8.26 18.19
C LEU A 740 21.81 -7.96 16.79
N GLY A 741 20.55 -7.52 16.66
CA GLY A 741 19.94 -7.39 15.34
C GLY A 741 20.43 -6.22 14.49
N GLY A 742 20.61 -5.04 15.11
CA GLY A 742 21.03 -3.83 14.40
C GLY A 742 19.98 -3.21 13.48
N CYS A 743 18.72 -3.62 13.62
CA CYS A 743 17.53 -3.01 13.02
C CYS A 743 16.95 -1.92 13.96
N ARG A 744 15.86 -1.28 13.53
CA ARG A 744 15.24 -0.13 14.20
C ARG A 744 13.72 -0.24 14.28
N VAL A 745 13.18 -1.45 14.37
CA VAL A 745 11.74 -1.67 14.46
C VAL A 745 11.24 -1.19 15.83
N THR A 746 10.22 -0.34 15.84
CA THR A 746 9.65 0.20 17.08
C THR A 746 8.69 -0.80 17.74
N PRO A 747 8.49 -0.76 19.07
CA PRO A 747 7.47 -1.56 19.74
C PRO A 747 6.09 -1.45 19.09
N GLU A 748 5.73 -0.25 18.65
CA GLU A 748 4.46 0.08 18.02
C GLU A 748 4.27 -0.71 16.73
N ALA A 749 5.31 -0.78 15.88
CA ALA A 749 5.28 -1.55 14.65
C ALA A 749 4.92 -3.03 14.88
N TYR A 750 5.48 -3.67 15.90
CA TYR A 750 5.10 -5.04 16.27
C TYR A 750 3.63 -5.18 16.68
N GLY A 751 3.04 -4.16 17.30
CA GLY A 751 1.60 -4.09 17.56
C GLY A 751 0.79 -4.06 16.26
N HIS A 752 1.19 -3.23 15.30
CA HIS A 752 0.54 -3.13 13.99
C HIS A 752 0.66 -4.45 13.20
N PHE A 753 1.85 -5.07 13.18
CA PHE A 753 2.06 -6.38 12.54
C PHE A 753 1.15 -7.46 13.13
N THR A 754 1.05 -7.50 14.47
CA THR A 754 0.17 -8.43 15.18
C THR A 754 -1.27 -8.27 14.75
N GLN A 755 -1.75 -7.04 14.62
CA GLN A 755 -3.13 -6.81 14.23
C GLN A 755 -3.40 -7.14 12.76
N TRP A 756 -2.48 -6.80 11.85
CA TRP A 756 -2.65 -7.14 10.44
C TRP A 756 -2.75 -8.65 10.24
N LEU A 757 -2.10 -9.45 11.09
CA LEU A 757 -2.25 -10.91 11.10
C LEU A 757 -3.53 -11.37 11.83
N SER A 758 -4.06 -10.59 12.78
CA SER A 758 -5.22 -10.96 13.61
C SER A 758 -6.58 -11.00 12.89
N VAL A 759 -6.64 -10.52 11.64
CA VAL A 759 -7.83 -10.62 10.78
C VAL A 759 -7.91 -11.96 10.04
N LEU A 760 -6.78 -12.67 9.93
CA LEU A 760 -6.69 -13.98 9.31
C LEU A 760 -7.19 -15.07 10.27
N ALA A 761 -7.51 -16.25 9.74
CA ALA A 761 -7.87 -17.43 10.53
C ALA A 761 -9.02 -17.23 11.54
N GLY A 762 -9.92 -16.27 11.32
CA GLY A 762 -10.97 -15.90 12.28
C GLY A 762 -10.41 -15.31 13.59
N GLY A 763 -9.18 -14.80 13.56
CA GLY A 763 -8.45 -14.27 14.71
C GLY A 763 -7.71 -15.31 15.55
N ARG A 764 -7.58 -16.56 15.07
CA ARG A 764 -6.75 -17.60 15.70
C ARG A 764 -5.27 -17.33 15.45
N LEU A 765 -4.72 -16.44 16.27
CA LEU A 765 -3.34 -15.96 16.23
C LEU A 765 -2.64 -16.28 17.56
N VAL A 766 -1.46 -16.91 17.50
CA VAL A 766 -0.64 -17.21 18.68
C VAL A 766 0.77 -16.65 18.51
N LEU A 767 1.19 -15.80 19.45
CA LEU A 767 2.53 -15.20 19.47
C LEU A 767 3.45 -16.01 20.40
N CYS A 768 4.59 -16.47 19.90
CA CYS A 768 5.55 -17.24 20.68
C CYS A 768 6.89 -16.51 20.75
N LEU A 769 7.35 -16.14 21.96
CA LEU A 769 8.62 -15.43 22.11
C LEU A 769 9.80 -16.27 21.59
N GLU A 770 10.59 -15.69 20.69
CA GLU A 770 11.84 -16.26 20.16
C GLU A 770 13.05 -15.42 20.66
N GLY A 771 13.73 -14.67 19.78
CA GLY A 771 14.84 -13.77 20.11
C GLY A 771 14.43 -12.44 20.74
N GLY A 772 15.38 -11.51 20.81
CA GLY A 772 15.25 -10.21 21.48
C GLY A 772 15.92 -10.16 22.84
N TYR A 773 16.91 -9.30 22.97
CA TYR A 773 17.94 -9.37 24.02
C TYR A 773 18.10 -8.06 24.79
N ASN A 774 17.51 -6.96 24.29
CA ASN A 774 17.23 -5.80 25.13
C ASN A 774 15.93 -6.00 25.91
N VAL A 775 16.04 -6.27 27.22
CA VAL A 775 14.88 -6.55 28.09
C VAL A 775 13.83 -5.44 28.11
N ASN A 776 14.20 -4.18 27.84
CA ASN A 776 13.22 -3.09 27.74
C ASN A 776 12.49 -3.14 26.40
N SER A 777 13.22 -3.24 25.28
CA SER A 777 12.64 -3.29 23.93
C SER A 777 11.67 -4.46 23.79
N ILE A 778 12.07 -5.67 24.19
CA ILE A 778 11.20 -6.86 24.10
C ILE A 778 9.94 -6.72 24.95
N SER A 779 10.05 -6.09 26.13
CA SER A 779 8.91 -5.94 27.03
C SER A 779 7.89 -4.95 26.49
N HIS A 780 8.34 -3.85 25.87
CA HIS A 780 7.44 -2.91 25.21
C HIS A 780 6.81 -3.50 23.95
N ALA A 781 7.60 -4.21 23.13
CA ALA A 781 7.10 -4.82 21.91
C ALA A 781 6.03 -5.89 22.22
N MET A 782 6.31 -6.82 23.15
CA MET A 782 5.31 -7.81 23.58
C MET A 782 4.06 -7.17 24.18
N ALA A 783 4.20 -6.04 24.91
CA ALA A 783 3.05 -5.29 25.41
C ALA A 783 2.21 -4.70 24.27
N MET A 784 2.82 -4.13 23.23
CA MET A 784 2.10 -3.63 22.05
C MET A 784 1.39 -4.75 21.28
N CYS A 785 2.03 -5.89 21.08
CA CYS A 785 1.39 -7.08 20.50
C CYS A 785 0.19 -7.54 21.33
N THR A 786 0.33 -7.58 22.66
CA THR A 786 -0.75 -7.99 23.57
C THR A 786 -1.92 -7.00 23.52
N LYS A 787 -1.65 -5.70 23.43
CA LYS A 787 -2.68 -4.66 23.24
C LYS A 787 -3.45 -4.88 21.94
N ALA A 788 -2.74 -5.17 20.85
CA ALA A 788 -3.34 -5.47 19.55
C ALA A 788 -4.31 -6.66 19.64
N LEU A 789 -3.88 -7.76 20.27
CA LEU A 789 -4.74 -8.94 20.48
C LEU A 789 -5.95 -8.65 21.38
N LEU A 790 -5.80 -7.78 22.37
CA LEU A 790 -6.91 -7.32 23.22
C LEU A 790 -7.88 -6.36 22.51
N GLY A 791 -7.54 -5.90 21.29
CA GLY A 791 -8.32 -4.93 20.53
C GLY A 791 -8.21 -3.49 21.07
N ASP A 792 -7.16 -3.20 21.84
CA ASP A 792 -6.88 -1.85 22.32
C ASP A 792 -6.34 -0.97 21.18
N PRO A 793 -6.61 0.35 21.21
CA PRO A 793 -5.93 1.29 20.33
C PRO A 793 -4.41 1.21 20.48
N LEU A 794 -3.72 1.23 19.34
CA LEU A 794 -2.27 1.32 19.29
C LEU A 794 -1.83 2.76 19.04
N PRO A 795 -0.64 3.17 19.55
CA PRO A 795 -0.03 4.40 19.11
C PRO A 795 0.25 4.38 17.60
N MET A 796 0.21 5.56 16.98
CA MET A 796 0.56 5.71 15.57
C MET A 796 2.05 5.44 15.35
N LEU A 797 2.39 4.94 14.17
CA LEU A 797 3.77 4.86 13.70
C LEU A 797 4.26 6.28 13.39
N LEU A 798 4.90 6.91 14.37
CA LEU A 798 5.43 8.25 14.23
C LEU A 798 6.85 8.18 13.65
N PRO A 799 7.23 9.09 12.74
CA PRO A 799 8.63 9.26 12.39
C PRO A 799 9.41 9.55 13.67
N VAL A 800 10.49 8.80 13.94
CA VAL A 800 11.35 8.99 15.12
C VAL A 800 11.88 10.43 15.10
N SER A 801 11.21 11.32 15.83
CA SER A 801 11.38 12.77 15.63
C SER A 801 12.78 13.17 16.09
N GLY A 802 13.56 13.75 15.17
CA GLY A 802 14.90 14.29 15.45
C GLY A 802 16.04 13.66 14.64
N THR A 803 15.86 12.51 13.99
CA THR A 803 16.93 11.89 13.19
C THR A 803 16.42 11.28 11.88
N ALA A 804 16.81 11.95 10.80
CA ALA A 804 17.12 11.45 9.46
C ALA A 804 16.03 10.68 8.67
N ARG A 805 15.81 11.14 7.43
CA ARG A 805 15.33 10.31 6.31
C ARG A 805 15.93 8.91 6.42
N THR A 806 15.16 7.85 6.11
CA THR A 806 15.75 6.52 5.86
C THR A 806 16.99 6.72 5.00
N PRO A 807 18.18 6.25 5.42
CA PRO A 807 19.39 6.45 4.63
C PRO A 807 19.14 5.99 3.20
N PRO A 808 19.50 6.77 2.16
CA PRO A 808 19.17 6.44 0.76
C PRO A 808 19.56 5.02 0.37
N ALA A 809 20.70 4.54 0.85
CA ALA A 809 21.15 3.18 0.56
C ALA A 809 20.47 2.08 1.41
N THR A 810 19.80 2.41 2.52
CA THR A 810 18.90 1.47 3.24
C THR A 810 17.60 1.32 2.45
N HIS A 811 17.03 2.44 1.98
CA HIS A 811 15.86 2.43 1.12
C HIS A 811 16.12 1.65 -0.18
N ALA A 812 17.22 1.94 -0.89
CA ALA A 812 17.59 1.22 -2.11
C ALA A 812 17.74 -0.30 -1.89
N SER A 813 18.40 -0.70 -0.79
CA SER A 813 18.55 -2.12 -0.44
C SER A 813 17.22 -2.79 -0.09
N CYS A 814 16.28 -2.05 0.51
CA CYS A 814 14.91 -2.53 0.73
C CYS A 814 14.19 -2.74 -0.60
N CYS A 815 14.23 -1.76 -1.52
CA CYS A 815 13.59 -1.87 -2.83
C CYS A 815 14.13 -3.08 -3.61
N GLU A 816 15.45 -3.25 -3.66
CA GLU A 816 16.11 -4.40 -4.29
C GLU A 816 15.65 -5.73 -3.68
N THR A 817 15.61 -5.81 -2.35
CA THR A 817 15.17 -7.03 -1.64
C THR A 817 13.71 -7.36 -1.99
N LEU A 818 12.81 -6.38 -1.89
CA LEU A 818 11.39 -6.60 -2.19
C LEU A 818 11.18 -6.97 -3.66
N TRP A 819 11.87 -6.31 -4.59
CA TRP A 819 11.79 -6.62 -6.01
C TRP A 819 12.23 -8.06 -6.32
N ASN A 820 13.32 -8.52 -5.70
CA ASN A 820 13.81 -9.88 -5.84
C ASN A 820 12.83 -10.92 -5.28
N VAL A 821 12.30 -10.68 -4.08
CA VAL A 821 11.30 -11.54 -3.45
C VAL A 821 10.04 -11.63 -4.32
N LEU A 822 9.50 -10.49 -4.75
CA LEU A 822 8.31 -10.44 -5.60
C LEU A 822 8.53 -11.17 -6.94
N SER A 823 9.69 -11.01 -7.55
CA SER A 823 10.04 -11.66 -8.82
C SER A 823 10.06 -13.18 -8.73
N VAL A 824 10.51 -13.73 -7.60
CA VAL A 824 10.54 -15.18 -7.35
C VAL A 824 9.18 -15.70 -6.89
N GLN A 825 8.54 -15.01 -5.94
CA GLN A 825 7.33 -15.50 -5.28
C GLN A 825 6.07 -15.39 -6.14
N ARG A 826 6.03 -14.46 -7.12
CA ARG A 826 4.91 -14.36 -8.08
C ARG A 826 4.66 -15.63 -8.90
N LEU A 827 5.64 -16.54 -8.97
CA LEU A 827 5.50 -17.84 -9.62
C LEU A 827 4.56 -18.79 -8.85
N TYR A 828 4.32 -18.53 -7.57
CA TYR A 828 3.55 -19.37 -6.66
C TYR A 828 2.28 -18.67 -6.16
N TRP A 829 2.33 -17.34 -6.01
CA TRP A 829 1.27 -16.53 -5.42
C TRP A 829 0.77 -15.49 -6.42
N ARG A 830 -0.49 -15.62 -6.84
CA ARG A 830 -1.08 -14.79 -7.90
C ARG A 830 -1.41 -13.38 -7.44
N SER A 831 -1.52 -13.17 -6.12
CA SER A 831 -1.67 -11.86 -5.49
C SER A 831 -0.45 -10.93 -5.67
N LEU A 832 0.73 -11.48 -6.00
CA LEU A 832 1.98 -10.73 -6.17
C LEU A 832 2.17 -10.23 -7.61
N CYS A 833 1.20 -9.47 -8.11
CA CYS A 833 1.12 -9.07 -9.51
C CYS A 833 1.56 -7.61 -9.79
N PHE A 834 1.98 -6.86 -8.77
CA PHE A 834 2.31 -5.43 -8.88
C PHE A 834 3.78 -5.14 -9.19
N ASN A 835 4.64 -6.16 -9.32
CA ASN A 835 6.07 -5.99 -9.57
C ASN A 835 6.35 -5.58 -11.03
N LYS A 836 6.05 -4.32 -11.37
CA LYS A 836 6.25 -3.70 -12.68
C LYS A 836 7.06 -2.42 -12.54
N LYS A 837 7.89 -2.12 -13.53
CA LYS A 837 8.58 -0.83 -13.63
C LYS A 837 7.59 0.24 -14.08
N LEU A 838 7.68 1.43 -13.52
CA LEU A 838 6.85 2.58 -13.86
C LEU A 838 7.62 3.59 -14.73
N PRO A 839 6.96 4.39 -15.58
CA PRO A 839 7.67 5.40 -16.36
C PRO A 839 8.39 6.43 -15.47
N SER A 840 9.60 6.85 -15.86
CA SER A 840 10.41 7.84 -15.14
C SER A 840 9.91 9.28 -15.36
N SER A 841 9.32 9.56 -16.52
CA SER A 841 8.70 10.82 -16.90
C SER A 841 7.25 10.62 -17.35
N GLU A 842 6.52 11.72 -17.60
CA GLU A 842 5.26 11.61 -18.35
C GLU A 842 5.55 11.02 -19.73
N PRO A 843 4.87 9.93 -20.13
CA PRO A 843 4.90 9.54 -21.53
C PRO A 843 4.33 10.72 -22.34
N LEU A 844 4.99 11.08 -23.43
CA LEU A 844 4.45 12.00 -24.43
C LEU A 844 3.12 11.38 -24.89
N LEU A 845 1.99 11.97 -24.49
CA LEU A 845 0.66 11.39 -24.66
C LEU A 845 0.32 11.19 -26.15
N GLU A 846 -0.07 9.96 -26.52
CA GLU A 846 -1.02 9.73 -27.60
C GLU A 846 -2.44 9.91 -27.05
N GLU A 847 -3.20 10.85 -27.60
CA GLU A 847 -4.66 10.88 -27.48
C GLU A 847 -5.28 9.83 -28.41
N THR A 848 -5.01 8.53 -28.21
CA THR A 848 -5.67 7.45 -29.00
C THR A 848 -7.03 7.11 -28.41
N GLY A 849 -7.91 8.12 -28.34
CA GLY A 849 -9.32 7.93 -28.03
C GLY A 849 -10.14 7.32 -29.18
N SER A 850 -9.67 7.41 -30.43
CA SER A 850 -10.46 6.97 -31.59
C SER A 850 -10.18 5.55 -32.07
N GLU A 851 -8.94 5.06 -31.97
CA GLU A 851 -8.57 3.75 -32.56
C GLU A 851 -8.99 2.55 -31.70
N LEU A 852 -9.06 2.71 -30.37
CA LEU A 852 -9.60 1.69 -29.46
C LEU A 852 -11.12 1.50 -29.62
N ILE A 853 -11.84 2.54 -30.03
CA ILE A 853 -13.29 2.48 -30.28
C ILE A 853 -13.58 1.66 -31.55
N GLU A 854 -12.78 1.78 -32.60
CA GLU A 854 -12.91 0.93 -33.81
C GLU A 854 -12.60 -0.56 -33.53
N ALA A 855 -11.73 -0.85 -32.55
CA ALA A 855 -11.44 -2.24 -32.14
C ALA A 855 -12.56 -2.85 -31.28
N LEU A 856 -13.29 -2.04 -30.51
CA LEU A 856 -14.41 -2.48 -29.66
C LEU A 856 -15.71 -2.64 -30.45
N ASP A 857 -15.98 -1.80 -31.45
CA ASP A 857 -17.15 -1.90 -32.34
C ASP A 857 -17.11 -3.16 -33.23
N ASN A 858 -15.93 -3.71 -33.48
CA ASN A 858 -15.77 -4.96 -34.23
C ASN A 858 -16.02 -6.21 -33.39
N MET A 859 -16.37 -6.07 -32.10
CA MET A 859 -16.66 -7.17 -31.20
C MET A 859 -18.02 -7.02 -30.51
N THR A 860 -19.12 -7.10 -31.25
CA THR A 860 -20.38 -7.66 -30.71
C THR A 860 -21.34 -8.16 -31.81
N LEU A 861 -21.97 -9.30 -31.52
CA LEU A 861 -22.66 -10.22 -32.43
C LEU A 861 -23.95 -9.68 -33.07
N SER A 862 -24.16 -10.00 -34.35
CA SER A 862 -25.50 -10.01 -34.96
C SER A 862 -26.13 -11.41 -34.87
N GLU A 863 -27.25 -11.47 -34.17
CA GLU A 863 -28.18 -12.60 -34.11
C GLU A 863 -28.90 -12.81 -35.45
N ARG A 864 -29.23 -14.08 -35.77
CA ARG A 864 -30.61 -14.49 -36.13
C ARG A 864 -30.73 -16.00 -36.27
N GLY A 865 -31.65 -16.59 -35.50
CA GLY A 865 -32.12 -17.97 -35.66
C GLY A 865 -33.16 -18.12 -36.78
N GLY A 866 -33.46 -19.38 -37.14
CA GLY A 866 -34.66 -19.72 -37.93
C GLY A 866 -34.60 -20.98 -38.81
N THR A 867 -34.82 -22.15 -38.20
CA THR A 867 -35.62 -23.32 -38.66
C THR A 867 -35.42 -24.01 -40.04
N ASP A 868 -35.37 -25.36 -39.93
CA ASP A 868 -36.07 -26.40 -40.71
C ASP A 868 -35.36 -27.20 -41.84
N LYS A 869 -35.22 -28.51 -41.54
CA LYS A 869 -35.49 -29.71 -42.38
C LYS A 869 -34.51 -30.23 -43.46
N GLN A 870 -34.22 -31.54 -43.27
CA GLN A 870 -34.06 -32.64 -44.24
C GLN A 870 -32.64 -33.02 -44.77
N GLN A 871 -32.15 -34.11 -44.19
CA GLN A 871 -31.37 -35.24 -44.76
C GLN A 871 -31.87 -35.75 -46.14
N PRO A 872 -31.19 -36.71 -46.86
CA PRO A 872 -29.81 -37.26 -46.72
C PRO A 872 -29.09 -37.62 -48.07
N GLN A 873 -27.92 -38.28 -47.94
CA GLN A 873 -27.20 -39.17 -48.90
C GLN A 873 -26.31 -38.49 -49.97
N GLN A 874 -25.10 -38.96 -50.32
CA GLN A 874 -24.60 -40.34 -50.43
C GLN A 874 -23.05 -40.36 -50.58
N THR A 875 -22.37 -41.28 -49.86
CA THR A 875 -21.27 -42.22 -50.29
C THR A 875 -20.00 -41.70 -51.01
N THR A 876 -18.76 -42.19 -50.81
CA THR A 876 -18.19 -43.55 -50.59
C THR A 876 -16.69 -43.47 -50.17
N SER A 877 -16.25 -44.40 -49.30
CA SER A 877 -14.99 -45.22 -49.29
C SER A 877 -13.60 -44.60 -49.62
N SER A 878 -12.44 -44.95 -49.05
CA SER A 878 -12.00 -46.11 -48.26
C SER A 878 -10.55 -45.90 -47.77
N THR A 879 -10.25 -46.46 -46.60
CA THR A 879 -8.95 -46.85 -45.98
C THR A 879 -8.12 -47.84 -46.84
N PRO A 880 -6.87 -48.29 -46.51
CA PRO A 880 -6.29 -48.44 -45.14
C PRO A 880 -4.76 -48.26 -44.90
N SER A 881 -4.40 -48.22 -43.60
CA SER A 881 -3.21 -48.85 -42.90
C SER A 881 -1.77 -48.46 -43.31
N SER A 882 -0.72 -48.45 -42.47
CA SER A 882 -0.44 -48.83 -41.06
C SER A 882 1.05 -48.54 -40.75
N SER A 883 1.41 -48.38 -39.45
CA SER A 883 2.67 -48.82 -38.75
C SER A 883 4.05 -48.34 -39.25
N SER A 884 5.13 -48.14 -38.49
CA SER A 884 5.50 -48.35 -37.08
C SER A 884 6.95 -47.80 -36.86
N ALA A 885 7.21 -47.34 -35.63
CA ALA A 885 8.48 -47.23 -34.87
C ALA A 885 9.87 -47.57 -35.47
N ALA A 886 10.89 -46.77 -35.09
CA ALA A 886 12.12 -47.24 -34.39
C ALA A 886 13.02 -46.08 -33.90
N LYS A 887 13.66 -46.30 -32.75
CA LYS A 887 14.65 -45.47 -32.03
C LYS A 887 16.10 -45.64 -32.54
N ALA A 888 16.97 -44.75 -32.02
CA ALA A 888 18.41 -44.86 -31.74
C ALA A 888 19.32 -44.07 -32.70
N ALA A 889 20.47 -43.47 -32.34
CA ALA A 889 21.14 -43.04 -31.10
C ALA A 889 22.51 -42.44 -31.54
N SER A 890 23.15 -41.63 -30.67
CA SER A 890 24.58 -41.18 -30.71
C SER A 890 24.95 -40.17 -31.82
N SER A 891 25.87 -39.21 -31.70
CA SER A 891 26.97 -38.83 -30.79
C SER A 891 27.35 -37.37 -31.11
N GLY A 892 27.61 -36.46 -30.17
CA GLY A 892 28.94 -36.14 -29.65
C GLY A 892 29.79 -35.23 -30.57
N GLY A 893 30.10 -34.00 -30.13
CA GLY A 893 31.10 -33.13 -30.80
C GLY A 893 31.07 -31.66 -30.34
N GLU A 894 32.10 -31.24 -29.61
CA GLU A 894 32.34 -29.89 -29.08
C GLU A 894 32.87 -28.89 -30.14
N GLN A 895 32.83 -27.60 -29.73
CA GLN A 895 33.74 -26.48 -30.02
C GLN A 895 33.43 -25.45 -31.12
N ALA A 896 33.29 -24.21 -30.60
CA ALA A 896 34.04 -23.00 -30.93
C ALA A 896 33.54 -21.99 -31.98
N ALA A 897 33.49 -20.76 -31.49
CA ALA A 897 33.22 -19.47 -32.11
C ALA A 897 33.88 -19.20 -33.47
N GLY A 898 33.14 -18.48 -34.31
CA GLY A 898 33.65 -17.74 -35.47
C GLY A 898 32.71 -16.60 -35.83
N SER A 899 33.09 -15.37 -35.48
CA SER A 899 32.36 -14.14 -35.82
C SER A 899 32.50 -13.84 -37.32
N SER A 900 31.39 -13.62 -38.02
CA SER A 900 31.38 -12.97 -39.34
C SER A 900 30.65 -11.64 -39.25
N LYS A 901 31.40 -10.53 -39.35
CA LYS A 901 30.90 -9.17 -39.52
C LYS A 901 30.03 -9.07 -40.78
N GLN A 902 28.78 -8.64 -40.64
CA GLN A 902 27.96 -8.11 -41.73
C GLN A 902 28.28 -6.62 -41.95
N PRO A 903 28.10 -6.05 -43.15
CA PRO A 903 28.45 -4.67 -43.46
C PRO A 903 27.53 -3.68 -42.72
N SER A 904 28.07 -2.53 -42.31
CA SER A 904 27.30 -1.43 -41.72
C SER A 904 26.34 -0.84 -42.75
N GLN A 905 25.04 -0.96 -42.48
CA GLN A 905 23.97 -0.31 -43.23
C GLN A 905 24.07 1.21 -43.05
N THR A 906 23.92 2.00 -44.11
CA THR A 906 23.93 3.47 -43.99
C THR A 906 22.62 3.97 -43.37
N LEU A 907 22.64 5.12 -42.69
CA LEU A 907 21.44 5.70 -42.05
C LEU A 907 20.30 5.88 -43.07
N THR A 908 20.62 6.25 -44.31
CA THR A 908 19.64 6.40 -45.39
C THR A 908 18.99 5.06 -45.75
N GLU A 909 19.77 3.99 -45.87
CA GLU A 909 19.25 2.64 -46.15
C GLU A 909 18.44 2.07 -44.97
N PHE A 910 18.81 2.44 -43.74
CA PHE A 910 18.06 2.09 -42.54
C PHE A 910 16.72 2.84 -42.47
N LEU A 911 16.71 4.14 -42.77
CA LEU A 911 15.48 4.94 -42.79
C LEU A 911 14.55 4.54 -43.94
N GLU A 912 15.07 4.20 -45.11
CA GLU A 912 14.27 3.66 -46.23
C GLU A 912 13.70 2.28 -45.93
N ALA A 913 14.48 1.39 -45.31
CA ALA A 913 14.01 0.05 -44.92
C ALA A 913 12.98 0.05 -43.79
N ASN A 914 12.88 1.15 -43.04
CA ASN A 914 11.96 1.30 -41.92
C ASN A 914 11.02 2.51 -42.09
N LEU A 915 10.80 2.94 -43.34
CA LEU A 915 9.97 4.11 -43.66
C LEU A 915 8.51 3.91 -43.22
N GLU A 916 7.99 2.69 -43.30
CA GLU A 916 6.67 2.32 -42.78
C GLU A 916 6.62 2.41 -41.24
N ALA A 917 7.65 1.94 -40.53
CA ALA A 917 7.73 2.05 -39.07
C ALA A 917 7.90 3.51 -38.59
N LEU A 918 8.53 4.37 -39.39
CA LEU A 918 8.61 5.82 -39.18
C LEU A 918 7.28 6.54 -39.46
N GLN A 919 6.51 6.08 -40.45
CA GLN A 919 5.19 6.62 -40.80
C GLN A 919 4.08 6.14 -39.86
N ASN A 920 4.26 4.98 -39.24
CA ASN A 920 3.36 4.39 -38.24
C ASN A 920 3.79 4.73 -36.80
N GLU A 921 4.75 5.63 -36.60
CA GLU A 921 5.24 6.11 -35.29
C GLU A 921 5.81 5.03 -34.34
N GLU A 922 6.17 3.85 -34.86
CA GLU A 922 6.73 2.72 -34.09
C GLU A 922 8.24 2.86 -33.78
N MET A 923 8.89 3.93 -34.26
CA MET A 923 10.28 4.30 -33.95
C MET A 923 10.42 5.80 -33.69
N PHE A 924 11.11 6.17 -32.61
CA PHE A 924 11.36 7.58 -32.29
C PHE A 924 12.71 8.05 -32.84
N ALA A 925 12.67 9.07 -33.70
CA ALA A 925 13.82 9.90 -34.02
C ALA A 925 13.66 11.25 -33.29
N VAL A 926 14.67 11.69 -32.55
CA VAL A 926 14.70 13.06 -32.03
C VAL A 926 14.85 14.00 -33.23
N ILE A 927 13.78 14.71 -33.60
CA ILE A 927 13.79 15.68 -34.70
C ILE A 927 14.28 17.03 -34.12
N PRO A 928 15.49 17.50 -34.48
CA PRO A 928 15.95 18.80 -34.03
C PRO A 928 15.07 19.91 -34.59
N ARG A 929 14.80 20.94 -33.79
CA ARG A 929 14.10 22.13 -34.27
C ARG A 929 14.96 22.84 -35.30
N ARG A 930 14.31 23.28 -36.38
CA ARG A 930 14.98 24.08 -37.42
C ARG A 930 15.01 25.57 -37.07
N ASP A 931 14.22 26.01 -36.10
CA ASP A 931 14.10 27.39 -35.68
C ASP A 931 14.42 27.54 -34.18
N CYS A 932 15.18 28.58 -33.86
CA CYS A 932 15.50 28.93 -32.49
C CYS A 932 15.77 30.43 -32.38
N PRO A 933 15.05 31.18 -31.51
CA PRO A 933 15.23 32.62 -31.36
C PRO A 933 16.63 33.00 -30.86
N HIS A 934 17.39 32.06 -30.31
CA HIS A 934 18.74 32.26 -29.79
C HIS A 934 19.83 32.12 -30.88
N LEU A 935 19.52 31.61 -32.08
CA LEU A 935 20.48 31.54 -33.18
C LEU A 935 21.04 32.92 -33.58
N LYS A 936 20.26 33.98 -33.38
CA LYS A 936 20.68 35.38 -33.60
C LYS A 936 21.81 35.86 -32.68
N LEU A 937 22.11 35.11 -31.62
CA LEU A 937 23.23 35.40 -30.70
C LEU A 937 24.57 34.92 -31.26
N LEU A 938 24.55 34.00 -32.23
CA LEU A 938 25.77 33.50 -32.86
C LEU A 938 26.47 34.62 -33.64
N ARG A 939 27.79 34.65 -33.56
CA ARG A 939 28.68 35.58 -34.26
C ARG A 939 29.82 34.75 -34.87
N PRO A 940 29.62 34.10 -36.03
CA PRO A 940 30.63 33.23 -36.65
C PRO A 940 31.99 33.93 -36.84
N GLU A 941 32.00 35.24 -37.06
CA GLU A 941 33.19 36.08 -37.15
C GLU A 941 34.03 36.15 -35.86
N THR A 942 33.46 35.75 -34.72
CA THR A 942 34.17 35.66 -33.42
C THR A 942 34.57 34.23 -33.05
N ALA A 943 34.22 33.25 -33.89
CA ALA A 943 34.60 31.86 -33.66
C ALA A 943 36.12 31.67 -33.77
N PRO A 944 36.71 30.77 -32.95
CA PRO A 944 38.14 30.44 -33.06
C PRO A 944 38.45 29.77 -34.41
N GLU A 945 39.69 29.94 -34.90
CA GLU A 945 40.14 29.32 -36.16
C GLU A 945 40.12 27.78 -36.12
N ALA A 946 40.19 27.19 -34.92
CA ALA A 946 40.08 25.76 -34.66
C ALA A 946 39.47 25.49 -33.28
N ILE A 947 38.79 24.35 -33.11
CA ILE A 947 38.23 23.88 -31.84
C ILE A 947 38.83 22.49 -31.55
N ASP A 948 39.59 22.36 -30.44
CA ASP A 948 40.14 21.08 -29.99
C ASP A 948 39.10 20.30 -29.20
N THR A 949 38.60 19.20 -29.77
CA THR A 949 37.57 18.35 -29.17
C THR A 949 38.04 17.55 -27.96
N ARG A 950 39.36 17.53 -27.69
CA ARG A 950 39.95 16.92 -26.49
C ARG A 950 40.11 17.90 -25.33
N THR A 951 39.67 19.15 -25.50
CA THR A 951 39.73 20.14 -24.43
C THR A 951 38.96 19.61 -23.20
N PRO A 952 39.59 19.50 -22.02
CA PRO A 952 38.92 19.04 -20.82
C PRO A 952 37.96 20.10 -20.29
N CYS A 953 37.02 19.69 -19.44
CA CYS A 953 36.10 20.61 -18.77
C CYS A 953 36.89 21.65 -17.96
N SER A 954 36.55 22.93 -18.17
CA SER A 954 37.24 24.07 -17.52
C SER A 954 37.15 24.05 -15.99
N ASP A 955 36.12 23.40 -15.43
CA ASP A 955 35.84 23.42 -14.00
C ASP A 955 36.32 22.16 -13.26
N CYS A 956 36.20 20.97 -13.86
CA CYS A 956 36.57 19.70 -13.21
C CYS A 956 37.57 18.84 -13.96
N SER A 957 38.09 19.33 -15.10
CA SER A 957 39.06 18.62 -15.94
C SER A 957 38.60 17.27 -16.50
N ALA A 958 37.29 16.98 -16.49
CA ALA A 958 36.75 15.78 -17.16
C ALA A 958 37.04 15.82 -18.67
N GLU A 959 37.43 14.69 -19.25
CA GLU A 959 37.79 14.56 -20.67
C GLU A 959 36.68 13.89 -21.51
N VAL A 960 35.58 13.49 -20.88
CA VAL A 960 34.46 12.76 -21.52
C VAL A 960 33.18 13.60 -21.48
N GLU A 961 32.32 13.41 -22.49
CA GLU A 961 31.01 14.09 -22.58
C GLU A 961 31.11 15.63 -22.46
N ASN A 962 32.14 16.22 -23.10
CA ASN A 962 32.34 17.66 -23.08
C ASN A 962 31.57 18.37 -24.19
N TRP A 963 31.09 19.56 -23.84
CA TRP A 963 30.34 20.44 -24.71
C TRP A 963 31.08 21.77 -24.79
N ILE A 964 30.96 22.46 -25.92
CA ILE A 964 31.46 23.83 -26.10
C ILE A 964 30.29 24.81 -26.17
N CYS A 965 30.37 25.90 -25.42
CA CYS A 965 29.42 27.00 -25.55
C CYS A 965 29.69 27.73 -26.87
N LEU A 966 28.67 27.90 -27.71
CA LEU A 966 28.83 28.55 -29.02
C LEU A 966 28.96 30.08 -28.93
N LEU A 967 28.83 30.66 -27.73
CA LEU A 967 28.89 32.10 -27.51
C LEU A 967 30.19 32.54 -26.82
N CYS A 968 30.68 31.78 -25.83
CA CYS A 968 31.94 32.09 -25.14
C CYS A 968 33.09 31.13 -25.43
N PHE A 969 32.83 30.03 -26.14
CA PHE A 969 33.78 28.96 -26.45
C PHE A 969 34.37 28.25 -25.23
N GLY A 970 33.78 28.46 -24.05
CA GLY A 970 34.10 27.69 -22.85
C GLY A 970 33.67 26.23 -22.99
N VAL A 971 34.56 25.32 -22.61
CA VAL A 971 34.32 23.88 -22.64
C VAL A 971 33.98 23.37 -21.24
N TYR A 972 32.85 22.68 -21.13
CA TYR A 972 32.32 22.18 -19.87
C TYR A 972 31.74 20.78 -20.03
N CYS A 973 31.79 19.97 -18.97
CA CYS A 973 31.24 18.62 -19.00
C CYS A 973 29.70 18.65 -19.04
N GLY A 974 29.12 17.70 -19.75
CA GLY A 974 27.68 17.55 -19.96
C GLY A 974 26.91 17.15 -18.69
N ARG A 975 25.60 16.99 -18.87
CA ARG A 975 24.64 16.70 -17.79
C ARG A 975 24.99 15.42 -17.01
N TYR A 976 25.45 14.38 -17.69
CA TYR A 976 25.73 13.07 -17.09
C TYR A 976 27.10 12.95 -16.42
N VAL A 977 27.87 14.05 -16.33
CA VAL A 977 29.17 14.08 -15.68
C VAL A 977 29.12 14.91 -14.39
N ASN A 978 29.15 16.25 -14.49
CA ASN A 978 29.01 17.16 -13.34
C ASN A 978 28.19 18.43 -13.69
N GLU A 979 27.44 18.38 -14.80
CA GLU A 979 26.46 19.40 -15.20
C GLU A 979 27.03 20.82 -15.40
N HIS A 980 28.35 20.98 -15.60
CA HIS A 980 28.96 22.31 -15.75
C HIS A 980 28.43 23.06 -16.97
N MET A 981 28.19 22.38 -18.11
CA MET A 981 27.58 23.05 -19.27
C MET A 981 26.11 23.43 -19.03
N LEU A 982 25.37 22.61 -18.26
CA LEU A 982 23.99 22.90 -17.90
C LEU A 982 23.93 24.15 -17.01
N ARG A 983 24.76 24.22 -15.97
CA ARG A 983 24.87 25.41 -15.12
C ARG A 983 25.29 26.63 -15.94
N HIS A 984 26.31 26.49 -16.78
CA HIS A 984 26.77 27.57 -17.65
C HIS A 984 25.63 28.11 -18.55
N GLY A 985 24.91 27.23 -19.25
CA GLY A 985 23.88 27.62 -20.21
C GLY A 985 22.55 28.05 -19.60
N THR A 986 22.30 27.77 -18.31
CA THR A 986 21.08 28.17 -17.60
C THR A 986 21.27 29.39 -16.70
N GLU A 987 22.46 29.57 -16.10
CA GLU A 987 22.76 30.69 -15.21
C GLU A 987 23.25 31.94 -15.97
N ALA A 988 23.88 31.77 -17.14
CA ALA A 988 24.24 32.88 -18.01
C ALA A 988 23.14 33.13 -19.05
N ALA A 989 22.32 34.17 -18.83
CA ALA A 989 21.18 34.52 -19.69
C ALA A 989 21.55 34.71 -21.18
N ASP A 990 22.81 35.04 -21.48
CA ASP A 990 23.29 35.30 -22.84
C ASP A 990 23.95 34.08 -23.52
N HIS A 991 24.10 32.93 -22.84
CA HIS A 991 24.85 31.75 -23.32
C HIS A 991 24.02 30.47 -23.56
N PRO A 992 22.84 30.51 -24.23
CA PRO A 992 21.93 29.36 -24.26
C PRO A 992 22.31 28.25 -25.24
N LEU A 993 23.33 28.41 -26.11
CA LEU A 993 23.66 27.43 -27.17
C LEU A 993 24.96 26.69 -26.87
N ALA A 994 24.90 25.36 -26.87
CA ALA A 994 26.07 24.50 -26.68
C ALA A 994 26.12 23.37 -27.73
N LEU A 995 27.32 23.02 -28.16
CA LEU A 995 27.59 21.96 -29.13
C LEU A 995 28.34 20.82 -28.45
N SER A 996 27.86 19.59 -28.62
CA SER A 996 28.45 18.37 -28.07
C SER A 996 29.66 17.90 -28.87
N PHE A 997 30.80 17.65 -28.20
CA PHE A 997 31.93 17.00 -28.86
C PHE A 997 31.69 15.50 -29.11
N ALA A 998 30.70 14.87 -28.46
CA ALA A 998 30.43 13.44 -28.59
C ALA A 998 29.70 13.08 -29.89
N ASP A 999 28.76 13.92 -30.35
CA ASP A 999 27.87 13.60 -31.47
C ASP A 999 27.59 14.80 -32.40
N LEU A 1000 28.22 15.96 -32.17
CA LEU A 1000 28.03 17.21 -32.90
C LEU A 1000 26.59 17.77 -32.84
N SER A 1001 25.77 17.24 -31.93
CA SER A 1001 24.45 17.78 -31.65
C SER A 1001 24.57 19.17 -31.01
N VAL A 1002 23.59 20.04 -31.27
CA VAL A 1002 23.54 21.38 -30.67
C VAL A 1002 22.30 21.47 -29.82
N TRP A 1003 22.48 21.79 -28.55
CA TRP A 1003 21.40 21.99 -27.59
C TRP A 1003 21.18 23.48 -27.34
N CYS A 1004 19.92 23.88 -27.23
CA CYS A 1004 19.56 25.21 -26.75
C CYS A 1004 18.91 25.11 -25.38
N TYR A 1005 19.60 25.57 -24.33
CA TYR A 1005 19.09 25.61 -22.95
C TYR A 1005 17.89 26.54 -22.78
N GLY A 1006 17.81 27.61 -23.58
CA GLY A 1006 16.65 28.52 -23.55
C GLY A 1006 15.40 27.98 -24.23
N CYS A 1007 15.54 27.02 -25.16
CA CYS A 1007 14.42 26.39 -25.87
C CYS A 1007 14.13 24.97 -25.38
N ASP A 1008 15.00 24.41 -24.55
CA ASP A 1008 15.01 23.02 -24.08
C ASP A 1008 14.87 22.01 -25.23
N ALA A 1009 15.64 22.21 -26.32
CA ALA A 1009 15.54 21.41 -27.54
C ALA A 1009 16.88 21.31 -28.30
N TYR A 1010 17.07 20.22 -29.04
CA TYR A 1010 18.10 20.10 -30.06
C TYR A 1010 17.79 20.99 -31.26
N ILE A 1011 18.81 21.65 -31.81
CA ILE A 1011 18.70 22.59 -32.92
C ILE A 1011 19.52 22.10 -34.12
N ASP A 1012 18.92 22.11 -35.30
CA ASP A 1012 19.63 21.89 -36.57
C ASP A 1012 19.27 23.00 -37.57
N HIS A 1013 20.24 23.87 -37.87
CA HIS A 1013 20.02 25.07 -38.65
C HIS A 1013 21.32 25.49 -39.38
N PRO A 1014 21.26 26.04 -40.61
CA PRO A 1014 22.45 26.43 -41.39
C PRO A 1014 23.45 27.32 -40.65
N ALA A 1015 22.98 28.20 -39.77
CA ALA A 1015 23.84 29.08 -38.96
C ALA A 1015 24.82 28.32 -38.04
N LEU A 1016 24.53 27.06 -37.73
CA LEU A 1016 25.38 26.19 -36.91
C LEU A 1016 26.48 25.51 -37.74
N HIS A 1017 26.37 25.52 -39.07
CA HIS A 1017 27.28 24.79 -39.96
C HIS A 1017 28.74 25.20 -39.71
N HIS A 1018 29.03 26.49 -39.57
CA HIS A 1018 30.40 26.96 -39.33
C HIS A 1018 31.05 26.32 -38.10
N TYR A 1019 30.34 26.31 -36.97
CA TYR A 1019 30.83 25.72 -35.72
C TYR A 1019 30.91 24.19 -35.80
N LYS A 1020 29.88 23.54 -36.37
CA LYS A 1020 29.90 22.09 -36.61
C LYS A 1020 31.08 21.68 -37.50
N SER A 1021 31.41 22.47 -38.53
CA SER A 1021 32.55 22.21 -39.41
C SER A 1021 33.89 22.26 -38.67
N LEU A 1022 34.10 23.23 -37.76
CA LEU A 1022 35.32 23.34 -36.98
C LEU A 1022 35.53 22.11 -36.08
N VAL A 1023 34.47 21.69 -35.39
CA VAL A 1023 34.50 20.50 -34.50
C VAL A 1023 34.62 19.21 -35.30
N HIS A 1024 33.92 19.10 -36.44
CA HIS A 1024 34.01 17.94 -37.33
C HIS A 1024 35.41 17.78 -37.92
N GLN A 1025 36.05 18.88 -38.35
CA GLN A 1025 37.39 18.86 -38.91
C GLN A 1025 38.44 18.39 -37.89
N ASP A 1026 38.33 18.80 -36.63
CA ASP A 1026 39.21 18.31 -35.57
C ASP A 1026 38.93 16.83 -35.24
N LYS A 1027 37.65 16.47 -35.10
CA LYS A 1027 37.24 15.12 -34.67
C LYS A 1027 37.45 14.03 -35.72
N PHE A 1028 37.17 14.32 -36.99
CA PHE A 1028 37.15 13.33 -38.07
C PHE A 1028 38.23 13.57 -39.14
N HIS A 1029 38.98 14.68 -39.04
CA HIS A 1029 40.04 15.06 -39.99
C HIS A 1029 39.56 15.26 -41.43
N GLU A 1030 38.27 15.54 -41.63
CA GLU A 1030 37.66 15.80 -42.92
C GLU A 1030 36.60 16.91 -42.82
N PRO A 1031 36.34 17.65 -43.92
CA PRO A 1031 35.34 18.72 -43.91
C PRO A 1031 33.93 18.14 -43.74
N LEU A 1032 33.12 18.77 -42.87
CA LEU A 1032 31.70 18.43 -42.74
C LEU A 1032 30.99 18.68 -44.08
N VAL A 1033 30.30 17.66 -44.59
CA VAL A 1033 29.50 17.76 -45.81
C VAL A 1033 28.35 18.74 -45.59
N TRP A 1034 28.21 19.71 -46.49
CA TRP A 1034 27.08 20.65 -46.46
C TRP A 1034 25.76 19.89 -46.74
N SER A 1035 24.94 19.74 -45.71
CA SER A 1035 23.68 18.99 -45.74
C SER A 1035 22.43 19.86 -45.90
N TYR A 1036 22.58 21.18 -45.95
CA TYR A 1036 21.47 22.12 -46.14
C TYR A 1036 21.24 22.35 -47.65
N GLY A 1037 19.98 22.44 -48.11
CA GLY A 1037 19.69 22.70 -49.54
C GLY A 1037 20.33 23.98 -50.07
N SER A 1038 20.57 24.07 -51.37
CA SER A 1038 21.31 25.15 -52.05
C SER A 1038 20.68 26.56 -51.98
N ASP A 1039 19.55 26.74 -51.29
CA ASP A 1039 18.73 27.96 -51.35
C ASP A 1039 18.81 28.84 -50.08
N LEU A 1040 19.75 28.60 -49.18
CA LEU A 1040 19.94 29.41 -47.97
C LEU A 1040 21.28 30.16 -48.00
N VAL A 1041 21.32 31.26 -48.76
CA VAL A 1041 22.42 32.23 -48.74
C VAL A 1041 22.31 33.07 -47.47
N LEU A 1042 23.32 32.99 -46.61
CA LEU A 1042 23.50 33.88 -45.46
C LEU A 1042 23.76 35.32 -45.98
N ASP A 1043 22.80 36.22 -45.80
CA ASP A 1043 23.01 37.65 -46.02
C ASP A 1043 23.98 38.19 -44.95
N VAL A 1044 25.25 38.29 -45.33
CA VAL A 1044 26.29 38.98 -44.57
C VAL A 1044 26.08 40.48 -44.76
N VAL A 1045 25.55 41.16 -43.73
CA VAL A 1045 25.56 42.63 -43.69
C VAL A 1045 26.86 43.10 -43.01
N PRO A 1046 27.76 43.82 -43.70
CA PRO A 1046 29.03 44.24 -43.13
C PRO A 1046 28.86 45.40 -42.14
N GLY A 1047 29.58 45.30 -41.02
CA GLY A 1047 29.57 46.29 -39.94
C GLY A 1047 30.16 47.64 -40.33
N SER A 1048 29.47 48.71 -39.93
CA SER A 1048 30.02 50.06 -39.91
C SER A 1048 30.58 50.37 -38.53
N SER A 1049 31.90 50.28 -38.39
CA SER A 1049 32.65 50.85 -37.27
C SER A 1049 33.16 52.25 -37.63
N SER A 1050 32.56 53.28 -37.04
CA SER A 1050 33.21 54.55 -36.67
C SER A 1050 32.39 55.11 -35.51
N GLY A 1051 32.90 55.59 -34.39
CA GLY A 1051 34.21 56.14 -34.08
C GLY A 1051 33.95 57.29 -33.09
N ARG A 1052 34.18 57.01 -31.79
CA ARG A 1052 34.33 57.89 -30.62
C ARG A 1052 34.18 59.42 -30.76
N LYS A 1053 33.45 60.01 -29.80
CA LYS A 1053 33.93 61.01 -28.80
C LYS A 1053 32.94 60.99 -27.62
N ALA A 1054 33.31 60.53 -26.43
CA ALA A 1054 34.16 61.19 -25.43
C ALA A 1054 33.54 62.49 -24.88
N GLY A 1055 32.95 62.35 -23.70
CA GLY A 1055 32.80 63.35 -22.66
C GLY A 1055 32.75 62.62 -21.32
N GLN A 1056 33.89 62.62 -20.61
CA GLN A 1056 34.11 62.43 -19.15
C GLN A 1056 33.46 61.20 -18.47
N ASP A 1057 34.21 60.28 -17.87
CA ASP A 1057 35.66 60.05 -17.77
C ASP A 1057 35.94 58.53 -17.75
#